data_AF-A0A652L6R7-F1
#
_entry.id   AF-A0A652L6R7-F1
#
_cell.length_a   1.000
_cell.length_b   1.000
_cell.length_c   1.000
_cell.angle_alpha   90.00
_cell.angle_beta   90.00
_cell.angle_gamma   90.00
#
_symmetry.space_group_name_H-M   'P 1'
#
loop_
_entity.id
_entity.type
_entity.pdbx_description
1 polymer ?
#
loop_
_entity_poly.entity_id
_entity_poly.type
_entity_poly.pdbx_seq_one_letter_code
_entity_poly.pdbx_strand_id
1 'polypeptide(L)'
;MRIRRGVGLLLLLLLGALVGPGVMWPGTGRAAAAAPGPDCDERGLARATGTARVVLDHEDRTYTKVTSDVTITVPMSWTHADKLLFGSQSEGYRLAMRCLVRGNERFDTRWEEWRSGEPVVKPSVSAVTVEVRSHGWVDQRQELRIGPWTVDVLAAWWEVRFTPPGTLGAVRWGRVVVDPGRPGALSATPRAARGEGAHGLVWTSVAPDDPVTVRVRPTVPRLWSAQDDNAPYAVVDAVGYLLWDLLVVGALWRAALLHRRRHVTLDPTEQRITADLGNWGWVLLCLSLLANLDDLVYAARGDFDDVRQWAEQARLAVHAWWLSSLAGLVLLLFAGARRHLKAVGIALAAVAAVPGVWPAAIGLHAADFVRPEDGGHAWYTLAAVGAATLAAFTLLLLGTFAAAWRLLRDGRLLGGPDTPFPLRGALACSVGGVLLIGVFQAVAKERDWLRGSWPSALVHPTVDGTAGYGAWHHAEFRSGLLWSATHAQDWWTGKLWVLTALALLAFLHVASRRRTDLSGPASRVPVLRSEPGRVERWLMLVSFPAVVALFLGIYAANSAPALLWFFVDVAALSACLRLGRRRAVLRRRNGSAPRIGDLLAPADRTGLLEAARGHRARLAKLRRLDQGQSDEGVVDRERVETELRDLRRWGSGPAGAPPGHELPPGVTVVDVVLALGPRDGWWDNATRAARFAALFSLPFAGFLTWAQTLRGDALNGTLYDPFGFPDVVWAVASWVFAFAAAGFLLGALWRELPGRRGPVKALPLAAAYALPAGLFAVGNHLLGEEQEVLALASAAVLLVLTLTAVAMDVDTFGSERAFWPSRAQLLLSVYQMRFFSLQVAWLLAQFVAVVTLWEFFADADAPPSGGGTVKR
;
A
#
# COMPACT_ATOMS: atom_id res chain seq x y z
N MET A 1 -35.42 17.31 25.14
CA MET A 1 -35.90 17.60 23.77
C MET A 1 -34.82 17.69 22.68
N ARG A 2 -33.52 17.93 22.97
CA ARG A 2 -32.46 18.01 21.92
C ARG A 2 -31.99 16.68 21.31
N ILE A 3 -32.44 15.53 21.83
CA ILE A 3 -32.02 14.18 21.39
C ILE A 3 -32.80 13.71 20.14
N ARG A 4 -34.04 14.17 19.93
CA ARG A 4 -34.85 13.80 18.74
C ARG A 4 -34.32 14.40 17.42
N ARG A 5 -33.61 15.53 17.47
CA ARG A 5 -33.07 16.19 16.27
C ARG A 5 -31.86 15.48 15.67
N GLY A 6 -31.04 14.78 16.48
CA GLY A 6 -29.88 14.03 15.99
C GLY A 6 -30.26 12.72 15.30
N VAL A 7 -31.24 11.99 15.85
CA VAL A 7 -31.80 10.78 15.24
C VAL A 7 -32.58 11.14 13.96
N GLY A 8 -33.34 12.24 13.98
CA GLY A 8 -34.03 12.74 12.79
C GLY A 8 -33.08 13.18 11.68
N LEU A 9 -31.94 13.79 12.00
CA LEU A 9 -30.93 14.16 11.01
C LEU A 9 -30.19 12.93 10.44
N LEU A 10 -29.92 11.92 11.27
CA LEU A 10 -29.35 10.65 10.83
C LEU A 10 -30.33 9.90 9.90
N LEU A 11 -31.62 9.86 10.24
CA LEU A 11 -32.68 9.32 9.38
C LEU A 11 -32.85 10.13 8.10
N LEU A 12 -32.76 11.46 8.15
CA LEU A 12 -32.81 12.33 6.97
C LEU A 12 -31.57 12.22 6.09
N LEU A 13 -30.39 11.97 6.65
CA LEU A 13 -29.16 11.72 5.89
C LEU A 13 -29.15 10.30 5.31
N LEU A 14 -29.68 9.31 6.02
CA LEU A 14 -29.90 7.96 5.52
C LEU A 14 -30.97 7.95 4.42
N LEU A 15 -32.09 8.65 4.60
CA LEU A 15 -33.13 8.84 3.58
C LEU A 15 -32.63 9.68 2.41
N GLY A 16 -31.84 10.73 2.66
CA GLY A 16 -31.21 11.54 1.62
C GLY A 16 -30.15 10.77 0.81
N ALA A 17 -29.41 9.87 1.44
CA ALA A 17 -28.48 8.95 0.78
C ALA A 17 -29.18 7.79 0.07
N LEU A 18 -30.40 7.42 0.48
CA LEU A 18 -31.25 6.46 -0.23
C LEU A 18 -31.98 7.10 -1.44
N VAL A 19 -32.25 8.41 -1.40
CA VAL A 19 -32.93 9.14 -2.48
C VAL A 19 -31.96 9.79 -3.47
N GLY A 20 -30.73 10.11 -3.05
CA GLY A 20 -29.69 10.75 -3.86
C GLY A 20 -29.24 9.97 -5.13
N PRO A 21 -29.09 8.63 -5.09
CA PRO A 21 -28.73 7.86 -6.28
C PRO A 21 -29.84 7.81 -7.33
N GLY A 22 -31.10 8.04 -6.95
CA GLY A 22 -32.24 8.00 -7.87
C GLY A 22 -32.34 9.20 -8.81
N VAL A 23 -31.66 10.32 -8.50
CA VAL A 23 -31.77 11.59 -9.26
C VAL A 23 -30.57 11.85 -10.17
N MET A 24 -29.44 11.15 -9.96
CA MET A 24 -28.27 11.21 -10.85
C MET A 24 -28.11 9.96 -11.74
N TRP A 25 -29.23 9.32 -12.10
CA TRP A 25 -29.25 8.19 -13.04
C TRP A 25 -29.69 8.68 -14.44
N PRO A 26 -28.86 9.36 -15.26
CA PRO A 26 -29.16 9.54 -16.66
C PRO A 26 -28.77 8.25 -17.38
N GLY A 27 -29.71 7.32 -17.42
CA GLY A 27 -29.60 6.08 -18.16
C GLY A 27 -30.96 5.61 -18.65
N THR A 28 -31.84 6.55 -19.03
CA THR A 28 -32.97 6.20 -19.89
C THR A 28 -32.38 5.77 -21.24
N GLY A 29 -32.05 4.48 -21.34
CA GLY A 29 -31.97 3.81 -22.62
C GLY A 29 -33.31 4.06 -23.30
N ARG A 30 -33.31 4.96 -24.29
CA ARG A 30 -34.47 5.13 -25.16
C ARG A 30 -34.80 3.74 -25.70
N ALA A 31 -36.02 3.28 -25.43
CA ALA A 31 -36.59 2.15 -26.13
C ALA A 31 -36.65 2.51 -27.62
N ALA A 32 -35.60 2.18 -28.35
CA ALA A 32 -35.59 2.21 -29.80
C ALA A 32 -36.55 1.12 -30.29
N ALA A 33 -37.29 1.43 -31.36
CA ALA A 33 -38.24 0.53 -31.99
C ALA A 33 -37.56 -0.79 -32.40
N ALA A 34 -38.31 -1.90 -32.31
CA ALA A 34 -37.86 -3.26 -32.59
C ALA A 34 -37.12 -3.37 -33.93
N ALA A 35 -35.79 -3.49 -33.85
CA ALA A 35 -35.00 -4.06 -34.94
C ALA A 35 -34.97 -5.58 -34.75
N PRO A 36 -35.08 -6.39 -35.82
CA PRO A 36 -34.82 -7.83 -35.74
C PRO A 36 -33.44 -8.10 -35.14
N GLY A 37 -33.28 -9.22 -34.44
CA GLY A 37 -32.03 -9.60 -33.77
C GLY A 37 -30.81 -9.53 -34.71
N PRO A 38 -29.58 -9.37 -34.18
CA PRO A 38 -28.38 -9.26 -35.00
C PRO A 38 -28.23 -10.50 -35.88
N ASP A 39 -28.55 -10.40 -37.17
CA ASP A 39 -28.20 -11.43 -38.13
C ASP A 39 -26.71 -11.24 -38.47
N CYS A 40 -25.83 -11.77 -37.62
CA CYS A 40 -24.40 -11.79 -37.89
C CYS A 40 -24.11 -12.85 -38.97
N ASP A 41 -24.65 -12.66 -40.17
CA ASP A 41 -24.58 -13.62 -41.28
C ASP A 41 -23.12 -13.85 -41.72
N GLU A 42 -22.69 -15.09 -41.57
CA GLU A 42 -21.36 -15.61 -41.92
C GLU A 42 -21.11 -15.57 -43.43
N ARG A 43 -22.17 -15.66 -44.25
CA ARG A 43 -22.04 -15.78 -45.71
C ARG A 43 -21.37 -14.57 -46.33
N GLY A 44 -21.61 -13.38 -45.78
CA GLY A 44 -20.98 -12.14 -46.22
C GLY A 44 -19.47 -12.05 -45.92
N LEU A 45 -18.95 -12.95 -45.08
CA LEU A 45 -17.54 -12.98 -44.65
C LEU A 45 -16.68 -14.00 -45.42
N ALA A 46 -17.21 -14.69 -46.43
CA ALA A 46 -16.46 -15.70 -47.20
C ALA A 46 -15.19 -15.16 -47.92
N ARG A 47 -15.13 -13.85 -48.18
CA ARG A 47 -13.93 -13.18 -48.74
C ARG A 47 -13.10 -12.45 -47.68
N ALA A 48 -13.49 -12.52 -46.42
CA ALA A 48 -12.75 -11.89 -45.33
C ALA A 48 -11.46 -12.66 -45.05
N THR A 49 -10.45 -11.91 -44.62
CA THR A 49 -9.16 -12.49 -44.22
C THR A 49 -8.83 -12.07 -42.80
N GLY A 50 -8.17 -12.97 -42.07
CA GLY A 50 -7.85 -12.76 -40.66
C GLY A 50 -6.40 -13.10 -40.36
N THR A 51 -5.82 -12.36 -39.41
CA THR A 51 -4.60 -12.73 -38.72
C THR A 51 -4.82 -12.64 -37.21
N ALA A 52 -4.31 -13.62 -36.47
CA ALA A 52 -4.38 -13.64 -35.02
C ALA A 52 -3.02 -13.96 -34.42
N ARG A 53 -2.67 -13.28 -33.33
CA ARG A 53 -1.48 -13.54 -32.53
C ARG A 53 -1.87 -13.55 -31.06
N VAL A 54 -1.33 -14.51 -30.32
CA VAL A 54 -1.35 -14.51 -28.85
C VAL A 54 0.06 -14.63 -28.30
N VAL A 55 0.34 -13.88 -27.24
CA VAL A 55 1.63 -13.88 -26.53
C VAL A 55 1.38 -14.11 -25.05
N LEU A 56 2.04 -15.11 -24.47
CA LEU A 56 2.10 -15.36 -23.03
C LEU A 56 3.40 -14.73 -22.50
N ASP A 57 3.26 -13.60 -21.81
CA ASP A 57 4.38 -12.88 -21.21
C ASP A 57 4.55 -13.27 -19.74
N HIS A 58 5.61 -14.02 -19.46
CA HIS A 58 5.96 -14.53 -18.13
C HIS A 58 7.07 -13.72 -17.44
N GLU A 59 7.82 -12.89 -18.19
CA GLU A 59 9.06 -12.27 -17.70
C GLU A 59 8.76 -11.03 -16.87
N ASP A 60 9.50 -10.85 -15.78
CA ASP A 60 9.42 -9.70 -14.86
C ASP A 60 8.00 -9.38 -14.35
N ARG A 61 7.18 -10.42 -14.14
CA ARG A 61 5.79 -10.30 -13.69
C ARG A 61 5.47 -11.38 -12.67
N THR A 62 4.57 -11.17 -11.72
CA THR A 62 4.08 -12.25 -10.85
C THR A 62 3.13 -13.17 -11.60
N TYR A 63 2.15 -12.58 -12.28
CA TYR A 63 1.13 -13.26 -13.09
C TYR A 63 1.49 -13.21 -14.58
N THR A 64 1.09 -14.23 -15.34
CA THR A 64 1.32 -14.23 -16.79
C THR A 64 0.35 -13.29 -17.47
N LYS A 65 0.85 -12.31 -18.24
CA LYS A 65 0.01 -11.46 -19.08
C LYS A 65 -0.18 -12.12 -20.44
N VAL A 66 -1.42 -12.39 -20.81
CA VAL A 66 -1.78 -12.91 -22.12
C VAL A 66 -2.21 -11.73 -22.99
N THR A 67 -1.52 -11.49 -24.11
CA THR A 67 -1.86 -10.42 -25.06
C THR A 67 -2.34 -11.04 -26.36
N SER A 68 -3.48 -10.57 -26.88
CA SER A 68 -4.08 -10.98 -28.14
C SER A 68 -4.11 -9.80 -29.12
N ASP A 69 -3.51 -9.99 -30.30
CA ASP A 69 -3.58 -9.06 -31.42
C ASP A 69 -4.33 -9.73 -32.58
N VAL A 70 -5.42 -9.11 -33.03
CA VAL A 70 -6.30 -9.67 -34.05
C VAL A 70 -6.53 -8.62 -35.13
N THR A 71 -6.36 -9.00 -36.38
CA THR A 71 -6.64 -8.15 -37.53
C THR A 71 -7.60 -8.89 -38.46
N ILE A 72 -8.74 -8.27 -38.76
CA ILE A 72 -9.76 -8.84 -39.64
C ILE A 72 -10.03 -7.83 -40.75
N THR A 73 -9.85 -8.24 -42.00
CA THR A 73 -10.22 -7.46 -43.18
C THR A 73 -11.52 -8.02 -43.74
N VAL A 74 -12.61 -7.26 -43.60
CA VAL A 74 -13.94 -7.62 -44.07
C VAL A 74 -14.27 -6.93 -45.39
N PRO A 75 -14.92 -7.60 -46.35
CA PRO A 75 -15.32 -6.95 -47.60
C PRO A 75 -16.46 -5.96 -47.36
N MET A 76 -16.51 -4.88 -48.14
CA MET A 76 -17.62 -3.91 -48.09
C MET A 76 -18.99 -4.53 -48.45
N SER A 77 -19.00 -5.73 -49.05
CA SER A 77 -20.22 -6.48 -49.33
C SER A 77 -20.85 -7.14 -48.09
N TRP A 78 -20.14 -7.17 -46.95
CA TRP A 78 -20.71 -7.67 -45.70
C TRP A 78 -21.70 -6.64 -45.12
N THR A 79 -22.87 -7.10 -44.70
CA THR A 79 -24.03 -6.29 -44.26
C THR A 79 -23.75 -5.26 -43.17
N HIS A 80 -22.64 -5.39 -42.45
CA HIS A 80 -22.27 -4.48 -41.35
C HIS A 80 -20.94 -3.76 -41.58
N ALA A 81 -20.33 -3.88 -42.77
CA ALA A 81 -19.02 -3.29 -43.05
C ALA A 81 -19.03 -1.75 -43.02
N ASP A 82 -20.07 -1.12 -43.54
CA ASP A 82 -20.26 0.33 -43.52
C ASP A 82 -20.42 0.86 -42.08
N LYS A 83 -21.09 0.10 -41.22
CA LYS A 83 -21.33 0.45 -39.81
C LYS A 83 -20.04 0.48 -38.98
N LEU A 84 -19.00 -0.25 -39.37
CA LEU A 84 -17.67 -0.17 -38.73
C LEU A 84 -17.03 1.22 -38.87
N LEU A 85 -17.47 2.02 -39.84
CA LEU A 85 -16.97 3.37 -40.08
C LEU A 85 -17.69 4.42 -39.22
N PHE A 86 -18.73 4.04 -38.49
CA PHE A 86 -19.42 4.95 -37.58
C PHE A 86 -18.60 5.18 -36.30
N GLY A 87 -18.96 6.20 -35.52
CA GLY A 87 -18.32 6.46 -34.23
C GLY A 87 -18.42 5.26 -33.29
N SER A 88 -17.40 5.03 -32.46
CA SER A 88 -17.28 3.86 -31.57
C SER A 88 -18.42 3.69 -30.56
N GLN A 89 -19.12 4.79 -30.27
CA GLN A 89 -20.28 4.84 -29.38
C GLN A 89 -21.60 4.60 -30.10
N SER A 90 -21.61 4.54 -31.43
CA SER A 90 -22.83 4.32 -32.21
C SER A 90 -23.31 2.87 -32.10
N GLU A 91 -24.62 2.70 -32.16
CA GLU A 91 -25.27 1.38 -32.15
C GLU A 91 -24.82 0.52 -33.33
N GLY A 92 -24.74 1.12 -34.53
CA GLY A 92 -24.26 0.41 -35.73
C GLY A 92 -22.83 -0.12 -35.58
N TYR A 93 -21.91 0.68 -35.07
CA TYR A 93 -20.53 0.26 -34.83
C TYR A 93 -20.45 -0.89 -33.82
N ARG A 94 -21.13 -0.76 -32.68
CA ARG A 94 -21.10 -1.77 -31.61
C ARG A 94 -21.71 -3.10 -32.06
N LEU A 95 -22.80 -3.04 -32.85
CA LEU A 95 -23.40 -4.22 -33.47
C LEU A 95 -22.42 -4.92 -34.42
N ALA A 96 -21.80 -4.16 -35.33
CA ALA A 96 -20.81 -4.69 -36.27
C ALA A 96 -19.61 -5.31 -35.53
N MET A 97 -19.07 -4.61 -34.52
CA MET A 97 -17.96 -5.09 -33.71
C MET A 97 -18.32 -6.34 -32.90
N ARG A 98 -19.54 -6.42 -32.37
CA ARG A 98 -20.03 -7.62 -31.69
C ARG A 98 -20.03 -8.82 -32.62
N CYS A 99 -20.58 -8.69 -33.83
CA CYS A 99 -20.58 -9.77 -34.81
C CYS A 99 -19.17 -10.26 -35.15
N LEU A 100 -18.17 -9.36 -35.16
CA LEU A 100 -16.78 -9.74 -35.43
C LEU A 100 -16.05 -10.36 -34.22
N VAL A 101 -16.30 -9.89 -33.00
CA VAL A 101 -15.48 -10.24 -31.82
C VAL A 101 -16.17 -11.23 -30.87
N ARG A 102 -17.50 -11.29 -30.88
CA ARG A 102 -18.32 -12.16 -30.00
C ARG A 102 -19.23 -13.11 -30.78
N GLY A 103 -19.57 -12.77 -32.02
CA GLY A 103 -20.49 -13.52 -32.85
C GLY A 103 -21.94 -13.50 -32.33
N ASN A 104 -22.64 -14.62 -32.48
CA ASN A 104 -24.06 -14.77 -32.12
C ASN A 104 -24.32 -15.07 -30.64
N GLU A 105 -23.29 -15.02 -29.77
CA GLU A 105 -23.47 -15.19 -28.34
C GLU A 105 -24.45 -14.15 -27.78
N ARG A 106 -25.42 -14.61 -26.95
CA ARG A 106 -26.59 -13.82 -26.52
C ARG A 106 -26.22 -12.54 -25.79
N PHE A 107 -25.59 -12.68 -24.62
CA PHE A 107 -25.02 -11.62 -23.81
C PHE A 107 -23.78 -12.25 -23.15
N ASP A 108 -22.60 -11.80 -23.56
CA ASP A 108 -21.32 -12.27 -23.03
C ASP A 108 -20.62 -11.10 -22.34
N THR A 109 -20.23 -11.30 -21.08
CA THR A 109 -19.40 -10.38 -20.31
C THR A 109 -18.02 -10.98 -20.18
N ARG A 110 -17.00 -10.31 -20.72
CA ARG A 110 -15.61 -10.75 -20.60
C ARG A 110 -14.87 -9.86 -19.61
N TRP A 111 -15.07 -10.14 -18.32
CA TRP A 111 -14.47 -9.38 -17.22
C TRP A 111 -12.94 -9.46 -17.22
N GLU A 112 -12.40 -10.62 -17.57
CA GLU A 112 -10.97 -10.91 -17.67
C GLU A 112 -10.32 -10.36 -18.95
N GLU A 113 -11.12 -9.89 -19.92
CA GLU A 113 -10.61 -9.28 -21.14
C GLU A 113 -10.49 -7.76 -21.00
N TRP A 114 -9.26 -7.29 -21.14
CA TRP A 114 -8.88 -5.89 -21.07
C TRP A 114 -8.44 -5.40 -22.43
N ARG A 115 -8.57 -4.09 -22.65
CA ARG A 115 -8.20 -3.43 -23.90
C ARG A 115 -7.46 -2.14 -23.58
N SER A 116 -6.32 -1.91 -24.25
CA SER A 116 -5.53 -0.69 -24.07
C SER A 116 -6.15 0.53 -24.79
N GLY A 117 -7.11 0.31 -25.67
CA GLY A 117 -7.82 1.34 -26.41
C GLY A 117 -9.01 0.77 -27.20
N GLU A 118 -9.72 1.63 -27.92
CA GLU A 118 -10.76 1.20 -28.86
C GLU A 118 -10.13 0.48 -30.07
N PRO A 119 -10.84 -0.48 -30.70
CA PRO A 119 -10.36 -1.10 -31.93
C PRO A 119 -10.06 -0.07 -33.02
N VAL A 120 -8.96 -0.26 -33.74
CA VAL A 120 -8.57 0.62 -34.84
C VAL A 120 -9.25 0.14 -36.12
N VAL A 121 -10.02 1.02 -36.76
CA VAL A 121 -10.72 0.72 -38.01
C VAL A 121 -10.09 1.52 -39.16
N LYS A 122 -9.63 0.82 -40.20
CA LYS A 122 -8.99 1.38 -41.39
C LYS A 122 -9.83 1.07 -42.62
N PRO A 123 -10.49 2.07 -43.24
CA PRO A 123 -11.23 1.87 -44.48
C PRO A 123 -10.29 1.65 -45.67
N SER A 124 -10.75 0.89 -46.64
CA SER A 124 -10.15 0.72 -47.97
C SER A 124 -11.25 0.77 -49.04
N VAL A 125 -10.86 0.81 -50.31
CA VAL A 125 -11.78 0.97 -51.46
C VAL A 125 -12.82 -0.16 -51.53
N SER A 126 -12.44 -1.38 -51.14
CA SER A 126 -13.29 -2.58 -51.26
C SER A 126 -13.46 -3.36 -49.96
N ALA A 127 -12.84 -2.91 -48.87
CA ALA A 127 -12.81 -3.62 -47.60
C ALA A 127 -12.61 -2.67 -46.42
N VAL A 128 -12.90 -3.14 -45.21
CA VAL A 128 -12.59 -2.46 -43.95
C VAL A 128 -11.69 -3.38 -43.13
N THR A 129 -10.59 -2.85 -42.60
CA THR A 129 -9.70 -3.58 -41.72
C THR A 129 -9.92 -3.15 -40.28
N VAL A 130 -10.14 -4.12 -39.40
CA VAL A 130 -10.35 -3.93 -37.97
C VAL A 130 -9.18 -4.56 -37.22
N GLU A 131 -8.50 -3.77 -36.40
CA GLU A 131 -7.43 -4.21 -35.51
C GLU A 131 -7.92 -4.16 -34.06
N VAL A 132 -7.92 -5.30 -33.39
CA VAL A 132 -8.32 -5.46 -32.00
C VAL A 132 -7.13 -5.94 -31.19
N ARG A 133 -6.78 -5.16 -30.16
CA ARG A 133 -5.75 -5.52 -29.18
C ARG A 133 -6.40 -5.70 -27.82
N SER A 134 -6.32 -6.90 -27.29
CA SER A 134 -6.81 -7.23 -25.96
C SER A 134 -5.76 -7.98 -25.13
N HIS A 135 -5.95 -8.00 -23.82
CA HIS A 135 -5.09 -8.74 -22.91
C HIS A 135 -5.86 -9.21 -21.68
N GLY A 136 -5.26 -10.08 -20.89
CA GLY A 136 -5.75 -10.50 -19.59
C GLY A 136 -4.63 -11.16 -18.79
N TRP A 137 -4.94 -11.64 -17.60
CA TRP A 137 -3.95 -12.20 -16.67
C TRP A 137 -4.33 -13.62 -16.29
N VAL A 138 -3.32 -14.47 -16.14
CA VAL A 138 -3.46 -15.83 -15.60
C VAL A 138 -3.04 -15.82 -14.13
N ASP A 139 -4.03 -15.75 -13.26
CA ASP A 139 -3.97 -15.70 -11.80
C ASP A 139 -4.77 -16.84 -11.12
N GLN A 140 -5.73 -17.45 -11.83
CA GLN A 140 -6.59 -18.52 -11.32
C GLN A 140 -6.63 -19.73 -12.29
N ARG A 141 -7.03 -20.92 -11.80
CA ARG A 141 -7.18 -22.15 -12.61
C ARG A 141 -8.53 -22.18 -13.33
N GLN A 142 -8.73 -21.19 -14.19
CA GLN A 142 -9.95 -21.03 -14.97
C GLN A 142 -9.69 -20.94 -16.47
N GLU A 143 -10.79 -20.92 -17.23
CA GLU A 143 -10.79 -20.71 -18.67
C GLU A 143 -10.76 -19.20 -18.96
N LEU A 144 -9.61 -18.70 -19.40
CA LEU A 144 -9.41 -17.30 -19.75
C LEU A 144 -9.71 -17.06 -21.24
N ARG A 145 -10.69 -16.21 -21.54
CA ARG A 145 -11.09 -15.86 -22.92
C ARG A 145 -10.61 -14.46 -23.31
N ILE A 146 -9.71 -14.36 -24.28
CA ILE A 146 -9.17 -13.08 -24.77
C ILE A 146 -9.18 -13.09 -26.29
N GLY A 147 -9.97 -12.20 -26.91
CA GLY A 147 -10.16 -12.20 -28.35
C GLY A 147 -10.70 -13.56 -28.85
N PRO A 148 -10.11 -14.14 -29.92
CA PRO A 148 -10.44 -15.47 -30.43
C PRO A 148 -9.68 -16.60 -29.72
N TRP A 149 -9.08 -16.33 -28.56
CA TRP A 149 -8.26 -17.30 -27.84
C TRP A 149 -8.95 -17.74 -26.56
N THR A 150 -8.83 -19.03 -26.28
CA THR A 150 -9.19 -19.63 -24.99
C THR A 150 -7.92 -20.19 -24.36
N VAL A 151 -7.66 -19.84 -23.11
CA VAL A 151 -6.52 -20.34 -22.33
C VAL A 151 -7.06 -21.13 -21.15
N ASP A 152 -6.95 -22.46 -21.21
CA ASP A 152 -7.33 -23.35 -20.12
C ASP A 152 -6.17 -23.51 -19.14
N VAL A 153 -6.31 -22.94 -17.94
CA VAL A 153 -5.25 -22.93 -16.93
C VAL A 153 -5.41 -24.14 -16.02
N LEU A 154 -4.65 -25.21 -16.28
CA LEU A 154 -4.63 -26.40 -15.42
C LEU A 154 -3.43 -26.39 -14.47
N ALA A 155 -3.51 -27.22 -13.42
CA ALA A 155 -2.50 -27.26 -12.35
C ALA A 155 -1.08 -27.63 -12.82
N ALA A 156 -0.93 -28.35 -13.94
CA ALA A 156 0.37 -28.87 -14.41
C ALA A 156 0.84 -28.25 -15.73
N TRP A 157 -0.08 -27.74 -16.54
CA TRP A 157 0.18 -27.19 -17.88
C TRP A 157 -1.04 -26.37 -18.31
N TRP A 158 -0.86 -25.48 -19.28
CA TRP A 158 -1.92 -24.63 -19.82
C TRP A 158 -2.19 -24.97 -21.28
N GLU A 159 -3.45 -24.94 -21.69
CA GLU A 159 -3.85 -25.15 -23.08
C GLU A 159 -4.25 -23.83 -23.72
N VAL A 160 -3.58 -23.41 -24.78
CA VAL A 160 -3.94 -22.23 -25.58
C VAL A 160 -4.62 -22.72 -26.85
N ARG A 161 -5.90 -22.38 -27.02
CA ARG A 161 -6.74 -22.78 -28.14
C ARG A 161 -7.16 -21.57 -28.98
N PHE A 162 -7.04 -21.67 -30.29
CA PHE A 162 -7.61 -20.72 -31.23
C PHE A 162 -9.07 -21.10 -31.53
N THR A 163 -9.99 -20.36 -30.92
CA THR A 163 -11.45 -20.58 -30.99
C THR A 163 -12.13 -19.27 -31.41
N PRO A 164 -12.04 -18.88 -32.70
CA PRO A 164 -12.73 -17.69 -33.18
C PRO A 164 -14.25 -17.85 -33.02
N PRO A 165 -15.02 -16.76 -32.84
CA PRO A 165 -16.47 -16.83 -32.82
C PRO A 165 -17.01 -17.54 -34.06
N GLY A 166 -18.11 -18.29 -33.91
CA GLY A 166 -18.72 -19.04 -35.03
C GLY A 166 -18.97 -18.16 -36.27
N THR A 167 -19.30 -16.89 -36.05
CA THR A 167 -19.52 -15.90 -37.11
C THR A 167 -18.30 -15.68 -38.03
N LEU A 168 -17.10 -16.02 -37.58
CA LEU A 168 -15.86 -15.96 -38.35
C LEU A 168 -15.50 -17.31 -38.99
N GLY A 169 -16.40 -18.29 -39.01
CA GLY A 169 -16.18 -19.62 -39.58
C GLY A 169 -15.83 -19.59 -41.08
N ALA A 170 -16.34 -18.60 -41.81
CA ALA A 170 -16.04 -18.38 -43.23
C ALA A 170 -14.76 -17.55 -43.49
N VAL A 171 -14.10 -17.01 -42.44
CA VAL A 171 -12.91 -16.16 -42.59
C VAL A 171 -11.69 -17.01 -42.92
N ARG A 172 -10.92 -16.58 -43.94
CA ARG A 172 -9.64 -17.22 -44.23
C ARG A 172 -8.54 -16.69 -43.32
N TRP A 173 -8.11 -17.50 -42.36
CA TRP A 173 -7.01 -17.16 -41.46
C TRP A 173 -5.66 -17.38 -42.14
N GLY A 174 -5.07 -16.29 -42.65
CA GLY A 174 -3.81 -16.33 -43.37
C GLY A 174 -2.61 -16.60 -42.46
N ARG A 175 -2.70 -16.16 -41.20
CA ARG A 175 -1.62 -16.27 -40.22
C ARG A 175 -2.17 -16.35 -38.80
N VAL A 176 -1.86 -17.44 -38.11
CA VAL A 176 -2.15 -17.62 -36.68
C VAL A 176 -0.83 -17.85 -35.96
N VAL A 177 -0.56 -17.08 -34.90
CA VAL A 177 0.70 -17.13 -34.16
C VAL A 177 0.44 -17.34 -32.67
N VAL A 178 1.09 -18.34 -32.09
CA VAL A 178 1.09 -18.55 -30.64
C VAL A 178 2.52 -18.42 -30.15
N ASP A 179 2.76 -17.44 -29.30
CA ASP A 179 4.03 -17.25 -28.60
C ASP A 179 3.85 -17.64 -27.13
N PRO A 180 4.27 -18.86 -26.74
CA PRO A 180 4.07 -19.38 -25.39
C PRO A 180 5.05 -18.78 -24.37
N GLY A 181 5.98 -17.90 -24.77
CA GLY A 181 7.04 -17.41 -23.89
C GLY A 181 8.01 -18.52 -23.46
N ARG A 182 8.83 -18.26 -22.43
CA ARG A 182 9.74 -19.27 -21.83
C ARG A 182 8.98 -20.17 -20.85
N PRO A 183 9.17 -21.50 -20.87
CA PRO A 183 10.22 -22.26 -21.57
C PRO A 183 9.88 -22.69 -23.01
N GLY A 184 8.72 -22.32 -23.54
CA GLY A 184 8.24 -22.72 -24.87
C GLY A 184 7.04 -23.67 -24.80
N ALA A 185 6.54 -24.07 -25.98
CA ALA A 185 5.44 -25.03 -26.07
C ALA A 185 5.95 -26.46 -25.80
N LEU A 186 5.17 -27.22 -25.02
CA LEU A 186 5.36 -28.67 -24.86
C LEU A 186 4.92 -29.44 -26.11
N SER A 187 3.79 -29.04 -26.69
CA SER A 187 3.22 -29.66 -27.87
C SER A 187 2.32 -28.68 -28.60
N ALA A 188 2.13 -28.88 -29.90
CA ALA A 188 1.21 -28.08 -30.70
C ALA A 188 0.51 -28.95 -31.75
N THR A 189 -0.81 -28.82 -31.85
CA THR A 189 -1.67 -29.57 -32.75
C THR A 189 -2.64 -28.62 -33.45
N PRO A 190 -2.70 -28.60 -34.79
CA PRO A 190 -1.82 -29.30 -35.73
C PRO A 190 -0.36 -28.80 -35.66
N ARG A 191 0.58 -29.50 -36.30
CA ARG A 191 2.00 -29.11 -36.31
C ARG A 191 2.16 -27.70 -36.92
N ALA A 192 2.90 -26.84 -36.24
CA ALA A 192 3.21 -25.49 -36.73
C ALA A 192 3.94 -25.55 -38.08
N ALA A 193 3.59 -24.62 -38.99
CA ALA A 193 4.24 -24.51 -40.30
C ALA A 193 5.70 -24.05 -40.16
N ARG A 194 5.98 -23.15 -39.22
CA ARG A 194 7.34 -22.68 -38.91
C ARG A 194 7.40 -22.04 -37.52
N GLY A 195 8.63 -21.82 -37.03
CA GLY A 195 8.89 -20.97 -35.87
C GLY A 195 9.02 -19.49 -36.25
N GLU A 196 8.83 -18.62 -35.27
CA GLU A 196 9.05 -17.17 -35.35
C GLU A 196 9.63 -16.64 -34.03
N GLY A 197 10.75 -15.91 -34.11
CA GLY A 197 11.46 -15.45 -32.91
C GLY A 197 12.05 -16.60 -32.10
N ALA A 198 12.09 -16.44 -30.77
CA ALA A 198 12.66 -17.44 -29.86
C ALA A 198 11.70 -18.62 -29.57
N HIS A 199 10.40 -18.34 -29.43
CA HIS A 199 9.41 -19.32 -28.95
C HIS A 199 8.13 -19.37 -29.80
N GLY A 200 7.91 -18.41 -30.70
CA GLY A 200 6.69 -18.29 -31.49
C GLY A 200 6.50 -19.43 -32.47
N LEU A 201 5.25 -19.91 -32.56
CA LEU A 201 4.80 -20.94 -33.48
C LEU A 201 3.80 -20.33 -34.47
N VAL A 202 3.97 -20.61 -35.77
CA VAL A 202 3.16 -20.01 -36.83
C VAL A 202 2.42 -21.06 -37.64
N TRP A 203 1.13 -20.84 -37.86
CA TRP A 203 0.29 -21.59 -38.80
C TRP A 203 -0.17 -20.70 -39.93
N THR A 204 -0.28 -21.29 -41.13
CA THR A 204 -0.73 -20.64 -42.35
C THR A 204 -1.93 -21.38 -42.91
N SER A 205 -2.98 -20.67 -43.30
CA SER A 205 -4.24 -21.25 -43.81
C SER A 205 -4.94 -22.14 -42.78
N VAL A 206 -5.25 -21.58 -41.60
CA VAL A 206 -6.00 -22.28 -40.55
C VAL A 206 -7.48 -22.30 -40.89
N ALA A 207 -8.09 -23.49 -40.87
CA ALA A 207 -9.53 -23.64 -40.94
C ALA A 207 -10.12 -23.57 -39.52
N PRO A 208 -11.20 -22.81 -39.27
CA PRO A 208 -11.81 -22.72 -37.95
C PRO A 208 -12.27 -24.07 -37.35
N ASP A 209 -12.57 -25.06 -38.20
CA ASP A 209 -13.03 -26.39 -37.79
C ASP A 209 -11.93 -27.31 -37.23
N ASP A 210 -10.65 -26.95 -37.39
CA ASP A 210 -9.50 -27.67 -36.82
C ASP A 210 -8.67 -26.71 -35.93
N PRO A 211 -9.08 -26.52 -34.66
CA PRO A 211 -8.55 -25.45 -33.82
C PRO A 211 -7.08 -25.67 -33.46
N VAL A 212 -6.27 -24.64 -33.68
CA VAL A 212 -4.87 -24.62 -33.23
C VAL A 212 -4.83 -24.70 -31.71
N THR A 213 -4.17 -25.72 -31.20
CA THR A 213 -4.04 -26.01 -29.77
C THR A 213 -2.56 -26.11 -29.41
N VAL A 214 -2.13 -25.35 -28.41
CA VAL A 214 -0.73 -25.32 -27.94
C VAL A 214 -0.72 -25.58 -26.45
N ARG A 215 0.05 -26.58 -26.01
CA ARG A 215 0.26 -26.86 -24.59
C ARG A 215 1.52 -26.21 -24.11
N VAL A 216 1.44 -25.51 -22.99
CA VAL A 216 2.55 -24.79 -22.37
C VAL A 216 2.72 -25.29 -20.95
N ARG A 217 3.97 -25.43 -20.50
CA ARG A 217 4.27 -25.66 -19.08
C ARG A 217 5.13 -24.51 -18.57
N PRO A 218 4.50 -23.51 -17.92
CA PRO A 218 5.23 -22.41 -17.31
C PRO A 218 6.20 -22.89 -16.23
N THR A 219 7.05 -21.98 -15.78
CA THR A 219 7.93 -22.21 -14.62
C THR A 219 7.11 -22.46 -13.35
N VAL A 220 7.71 -23.11 -12.35
CA VAL A 220 7.03 -23.42 -11.08
C VAL A 220 6.42 -22.18 -10.40
N PRO A 221 7.09 -21.01 -10.36
CA PRO A 221 6.49 -19.80 -9.79
C PRO A 221 5.18 -19.39 -10.50
N ARG A 222 5.13 -19.47 -11.83
CA ARG A 222 3.92 -19.13 -12.62
C ARG A 222 2.81 -20.16 -12.47
N LEU A 223 3.16 -21.44 -12.39
CA LEU A 223 2.20 -22.51 -12.10
C LEU A 223 1.64 -22.40 -10.69
N TRP A 224 2.40 -21.87 -9.74
CA TRP A 224 1.97 -21.66 -8.36
C TRP A 224 1.09 -20.43 -8.22
N SER A 225 1.49 -19.30 -8.81
CA SER A 225 0.74 -18.04 -8.77
C SER A 225 -0.61 -18.11 -9.47
N ALA A 226 -0.80 -19.08 -10.38
CA ALA A 226 -2.07 -19.32 -11.06
C ALA A 226 -3.05 -20.21 -10.27
N GLN A 227 -2.80 -20.45 -8.96
CA GLN A 227 -3.61 -21.31 -8.10
C GLN A 227 -4.36 -20.54 -7.01
N ASP A 228 -4.63 -19.26 -7.23
CA ASP A 228 -5.32 -18.44 -6.22
C ASP A 228 -6.70 -19.01 -5.85
N ASP A 229 -7.33 -19.71 -6.79
CA ASP A 229 -8.58 -20.46 -6.61
C ASP A 229 -8.41 -21.86 -5.99
N ASN A 230 -7.33 -22.12 -5.24
CA ASN A 230 -7.04 -23.42 -4.66
C ASN A 230 -7.03 -23.39 -3.14
N ALA A 231 -7.76 -24.32 -2.50
CA ALA A 231 -7.87 -24.36 -1.03
C ALA A 231 -6.51 -24.37 -0.32
N PRO A 232 -5.55 -25.24 -0.70
CA PRO A 232 -4.25 -25.26 -0.06
C PRO A 232 -3.47 -23.96 -0.30
N TYR A 233 -3.65 -23.30 -1.43
CA TYR A 233 -3.00 -22.02 -1.73
C TYR A 233 -3.55 -20.93 -0.82
N ALA A 234 -4.87 -20.72 -0.83
CA ALA A 234 -5.54 -19.72 0.00
C ALA A 234 -5.27 -19.92 1.49
N VAL A 235 -5.24 -21.17 1.97
CA VAL A 235 -4.89 -21.47 3.37
C VAL A 235 -3.43 -21.13 3.67
N VAL A 236 -2.49 -21.50 2.80
CA VAL A 236 -1.06 -21.20 3.01
C VAL A 236 -0.81 -19.69 3.00
N ASP A 237 -1.48 -18.95 2.12
CA ASP A 237 -1.40 -17.51 2.07
C ASP A 237 -2.01 -16.84 3.32
N ALA A 238 -3.25 -17.19 3.70
CA ALA A 238 -3.88 -16.69 4.93
C ALA A 238 -3.04 -17.01 6.18
N VAL A 239 -2.41 -18.19 6.24
CA VAL A 239 -1.49 -18.56 7.32
C VAL A 239 -0.26 -17.65 7.36
N GLY A 240 0.26 -17.21 6.21
CA GLY A 240 1.38 -16.25 6.13
C GLY A 240 1.06 -14.93 6.84
N TYR A 241 -0.07 -14.31 6.48
CA TYR A 241 -0.56 -13.09 7.14
C TYR A 241 -0.82 -13.29 8.64
N LEU A 242 -1.50 -14.38 9.02
CA LEU A 242 -1.77 -14.69 10.43
C LEU A 242 -0.47 -14.88 11.24
N LEU A 243 0.54 -15.55 10.67
CA LEU A 243 1.83 -15.75 11.34
C LEU A 243 2.56 -14.42 11.54
N TRP A 244 2.51 -13.51 10.57
CA TRP A 244 3.05 -12.17 10.73
C TRP A 244 2.40 -11.42 11.90
N ASP A 245 1.07 -11.42 11.97
CA ASP A 245 0.33 -10.78 13.05
C ASP A 245 0.62 -11.43 14.40
N LEU A 246 0.74 -12.76 14.46
CA LEU A 246 1.13 -13.49 15.67
C LEU A 246 2.53 -13.07 16.18
N LEU A 247 3.48 -12.79 15.28
CA LEU A 247 4.79 -12.27 15.67
C LEU A 247 4.69 -10.87 16.29
N VAL A 248 3.87 -9.99 15.69
CA VAL A 248 3.60 -8.65 16.23
C VAL A 248 2.94 -8.75 17.61
N VAL A 249 1.87 -9.55 17.73
CA VAL A 249 1.16 -9.79 18.99
C VAL A 249 2.10 -10.32 20.08
N GLY A 250 2.88 -11.36 19.77
CA GLY A 250 3.86 -11.92 20.68
C GLY A 250 4.92 -10.90 21.12
N ALA A 251 5.34 -10.03 20.21
CA ALA A 251 6.29 -8.96 20.51
C ALA A 251 5.72 -7.88 21.45
N LEU A 252 4.45 -7.50 21.27
CA LEU A 252 3.73 -6.57 22.15
C LEU A 252 3.53 -7.14 23.56
N TRP A 253 3.08 -8.40 23.66
CA TRP A 253 2.93 -9.10 24.95
C TRP A 253 4.26 -9.24 25.68
N ARG A 254 5.32 -9.61 24.96
CA ARG A 254 6.67 -9.67 25.53
C ARG A 254 7.08 -8.32 26.11
N ALA A 255 6.83 -7.22 25.40
CA ALA A 255 7.16 -5.89 25.90
C ALA A 255 6.38 -5.52 27.17
N ALA A 256 5.07 -5.77 27.17
CA ALA A 256 4.21 -5.53 28.33
C ALA A 256 4.65 -6.35 29.55
N LEU A 257 4.97 -7.64 29.35
CA LEU A 257 5.44 -8.54 30.40
C LEU A 257 6.81 -8.10 30.95
N LEU A 258 7.76 -7.78 30.07
CA LEU A 258 9.09 -7.32 30.48
C LEU A 258 9.01 -5.98 31.22
N HIS A 259 8.10 -5.09 30.85
CA HIS A 259 7.89 -3.84 31.55
C HIS A 259 7.35 -4.08 32.96
N ARG A 260 6.30 -4.90 33.10
CA ARG A 260 5.72 -5.26 34.41
C ARG A 260 6.74 -5.93 35.34
N ARG A 261 7.52 -6.89 34.83
CA ARG A 261 8.54 -7.60 35.63
C ARG A 261 9.68 -6.71 36.11
N ARG A 262 10.00 -5.64 35.37
CA ARG A 262 11.11 -4.76 35.70
C ARG A 262 10.78 -3.75 36.79
N HIS A 263 9.51 -3.43 36.97
CA HIS A 263 9.07 -2.34 37.83
C HIS A 263 8.17 -2.87 38.96
N VAL A 264 8.66 -2.77 40.20
CA VAL A 264 7.94 -3.25 41.40
C VAL A 264 6.64 -2.47 41.63
N THR A 265 6.66 -1.16 41.37
CA THR A 265 5.47 -0.30 41.39
C THR A 265 5.36 0.47 40.08
N LEU A 266 4.17 0.47 39.49
CA LEU A 266 3.84 1.23 38.28
C LEU A 266 2.83 2.32 38.67
N ASP A 267 3.02 3.55 38.17
CA ASP A 267 1.99 4.59 38.30
C ASP A 267 0.68 4.14 37.63
N PRO A 268 -0.52 4.55 38.06
CA PRO A 268 -1.77 4.15 37.42
C PRO A 268 -1.85 4.47 35.93
N THR A 269 -1.11 5.49 35.44
CA THR A 269 -1.01 5.76 34.00
C THR A 269 -0.20 4.69 33.29
N GLU A 270 0.93 4.28 33.87
CA GLU A 270 1.81 3.26 33.32
C GLU A 270 1.16 1.87 33.34
N GLN A 271 0.42 1.56 34.40
CA GLN A 271 -0.37 0.33 34.49
C GLN A 271 -1.39 0.26 33.36
N ARG A 272 -2.13 1.37 33.13
CA ARG A 272 -3.12 1.46 32.06
C ARG A 272 -2.49 1.29 30.69
N ILE A 273 -1.45 2.06 30.35
CA ILE A 273 -0.85 1.96 29.01
C ILE A 273 -0.16 0.61 28.76
N THR A 274 0.40 -0.01 29.80
CA THR A 274 0.99 -1.36 29.69
C THR A 274 -0.11 -2.41 29.51
N ALA A 275 -1.26 -2.24 30.15
CA ALA A 275 -2.43 -3.07 29.91
C ALA A 275 -2.99 -2.85 28.51
N ASP A 276 -3.07 -1.60 28.04
CA ASP A 276 -3.53 -1.26 26.69
C ASP A 276 -2.66 -1.88 25.61
N LEU A 277 -1.33 -1.87 25.79
CA LEU A 277 -0.40 -2.54 24.89
C LEU A 277 -0.66 -4.05 24.81
N GLY A 278 -0.90 -4.70 25.96
CA GLY A 278 -1.21 -6.13 26.01
C GLY A 278 -2.59 -6.48 25.46
N ASN A 279 -3.59 -5.66 25.78
CA ASN A 279 -4.96 -5.78 25.31
C ASN A 279 -5.06 -5.54 23.80
N TRP A 280 -4.28 -4.59 23.27
CA TRP A 280 -4.16 -4.37 21.83
C TRP A 280 -3.63 -5.62 21.12
N GLY A 281 -2.67 -6.34 21.72
CA GLY A 281 -2.23 -7.63 21.18
C GLY A 281 -3.37 -8.66 21.05
N TRP A 282 -4.26 -8.74 22.04
CA TRP A 282 -5.46 -9.59 21.94
C TRP A 282 -6.44 -9.11 20.88
N VAL A 283 -6.66 -7.80 20.81
CA VAL A 283 -7.56 -7.20 19.83
C VAL A 283 -7.04 -7.43 18.42
N LEU A 284 -5.75 -7.22 18.17
CA LEU A 284 -5.10 -7.48 16.89
C LEU A 284 -5.30 -8.95 16.50
N LEU A 285 -4.98 -9.90 17.40
CA LEU A 285 -5.21 -11.33 17.13
C LEU A 285 -6.67 -11.64 16.77
N CYS A 286 -7.63 -11.11 17.54
CA CYS A 286 -9.04 -11.31 17.25
C CYS A 286 -9.44 -10.72 15.90
N LEU A 287 -8.96 -9.52 15.56
CA LEU A 287 -9.27 -8.86 14.29
C LEU A 287 -8.64 -9.60 13.11
N SER A 288 -7.40 -10.04 13.21
CA SER A 288 -6.73 -10.85 12.19
C SER A 288 -7.45 -12.18 11.97
N LEU A 289 -7.89 -12.85 13.05
CA LEU A 289 -8.69 -14.07 12.92
C LEU A 289 -10.04 -13.80 12.27
N LEU A 290 -10.72 -12.70 12.61
CA LEU A 290 -12.01 -12.33 11.96
C LEU A 290 -11.82 -11.98 10.49
N ALA A 291 -10.71 -11.32 10.15
CA ALA A 291 -10.31 -10.94 8.80
C ALA A 291 -10.09 -12.16 7.91
N ASN A 292 -9.40 -13.18 8.41
CA ASN A 292 -9.04 -14.35 7.62
C ASN A 292 -10.06 -15.50 7.75
N LEU A 293 -11.10 -15.34 8.58
CA LEU A 293 -12.04 -16.43 8.85
C LEU A 293 -12.91 -16.75 7.64
N ASP A 294 -13.33 -15.73 6.88
CA ASP A 294 -14.12 -15.95 5.68
C ASP A 294 -13.28 -16.69 4.62
N ASP A 295 -12.04 -16.28 4.38
CA ASP A 295 -11.11 -16.97 3.48
C ASP A 295 -10.89 -18.44 3.86
N LEU A 296 -10.69 -18.71 5.15
CA LEU A 296 -10.56 -20.07 5.64
C LEU A 296 -11.86 -20.88 5.47
N VAL A 297 -13.02 -20.24 5.59
CA VAL A 297 -14.34 -20.88 5.38
C VAL A 297 -14.60 -21.14 3.90
N TYR A 298 -14.30 -20.18 3.02
CA TYR A 298 -14.37 -20.35 1.57
C TYR A 298 -13.44 -21.47 1.11
N ALA A 299 -12.19 -21.43 1.56
CA ALA A 299 -11.20 -22.46 1.25
C ALA A 299 -11.62 -23.84 1.75
N ALA A 300 -12.16 -23.94 2.98
CA ALA A 300 -12.62 -25.21 3.54
C ALA A 300 -13.83 -25.81 2.79
N ARG A 301 -14.65 -24.96 2.16
CA ARG A 301 -15.80 -25.40 1.34
C ARG A 301 -15.45 -25.70 -0.10
N GLY A 302 -14.30 -25.23 -0.57
CA GLY A 302 -13.94 -25.27 -1.98
C GLY A 302 -14.71 -24.24 -2.83
N ASP A 303 -15.33 -23.27 -2.17
CA ASP A 303 -16.13 -22.20 -2.78
C ASP A 303 -15.18 -21.03 -3.09
N PHE A 304 -14.37 -21.14 -4.13
CA PHE A 304 -13.50 -20.06 -4.63
C PHE A 304 -14.27 -19.15 -5.58
N ASP A 305 -13.87 -17.88 -5.72
CA ASP A 305 -14.44 -16.80 -6.56
C ASP A 305 -14.59 -17.14 -8.08
N ASP A 306 -15.20 -18.27 -8.40
CA ASP A 306 -15.64 -18.66 -9.73
C ASP A 306 -16.86 -17.80 -10.04
N VAL A 307 -16.67 -16.85 -10.95
CA VAL A 307 -17.72 -15.95 -11.43
C VAL A 307 -18.99 -16.73 -11.86
N ARG A 308 -18.84 -17.97 -12.34
CA ARG A 308 -19.96 -18.83 -12.74
C ARG A 308 -20.75 -19.38 -11.55
N GLN A 309 -20.10 -19.54 -10.40
CA GLN A 309 -20.68 -20.05 -9.15
C GLN A 309 -20.97 -18.94 -8.12
N TRP A 310 -20.57 -17.69 -8.40
CA TRP A 310 -20.76 -16.56 -7.51
C TRP A 310 -22.19 -16.44 -6.97
N ALA A 311 -23.22 -16.71 -7.78
CA ALA A 311 -24.61 -16.68 -7.30
C ALA A 311 -24.86 -17.66 -6.14
N GLU A 312 -24.25 -18.85 -6.16
CA GLU A 312 -24.40 -19.82 -5.08
C GLU A 312 -23.61 -19.38 -3.84
N GLN A 313 -22.43 -18.80 -4.06
CA GLN A 313 -21.50 -18.32 -3.03
C GLN A 313 -21.95 -17.03 -2.36
N ALA A 314 -22.74 -16.19 -3.03
CA ALA A 314 -23.28 -14.93 -2.53
C ALA A 314 -24.04 -15.09 -1.19
N ARG A 315 -24.51 -16.31 -0.87
CA ARG A 315 -25.11 -16.64 0.43
C ARG A 315 -24.13 -16.44 1.59
N LEU A 316 -22.84 -16.61 1.36
CA LEU A 316 -21.77 -16.44 2.34
C LEU A 316 -21.41 -14.98 2.58
N ALA A 317 -21.58 -14.11 1.59
CA ALA A 317 -21.34 -12.68 1.72
C ALA A 317 -22.19 -12.01 2.80
N VAL A 318 -23.36 -12.58 3.09
CA VAL A 318 -24.26 -12.16 4.17
C VAL A 318 -23.61 -12.29 5.57
N HIS A 319 -22.64 -13.22 5.72
CA HIS A 319 -21.87 -13.37 6.96
C HIS A 319 -20.80 -12.28 7.14
N ALA A 320 -20.33 -11.63 6.07
CA ALA A 320 -19.31 -10.59 6.22
C ALA A 320 -19.82 -9.35 6.96
N TRP A 321 -21.11 -9.00 6.84
CA TRP A 321 -21.69 -7.94 7.67
C TRP A 321 -21.57 -8.24 9.16
N TRP A 322 -21.70 -9.52 9.54
CA TRP A 322 -21.49 -9.97 10.92
C TRP A 322 -20.04 -9.86 11.34
N LEU A 323 -19.11 -10.36 10.52
CA LEU A 323 -17.68 -10.31 10.82
C LEU A 323 -17.21 -8.86 10.94
N SER A 324 -17.61 -7.98 10.02
CA SER A 324 -17.29 -6.55 10.02
C SER A 324 -17.87 -5.84 11.24
N SER A 325 -19.13 -6.15 11.58
CA SER A 325 -19.77 -5.60 12.77
C SER A 325 -19.10 -6.07 14.06
N LEU A 326 -18.71 -7.35 14.11
CA LEU A 326 -17.99 -7.92 15.25
C LEU A 326 -16.61 -7.29 15.41
N ALA A 327 -15.88 -7.08 14.31
CA ALA A 327 -14.61 -6.36 14.31
C ALA A 327 -14.78 -4.93 14.85
N GLY A 328 -15.80 -4.20 14.38
CA GLY A 328 -16.13 -2.87 14.91
C GLY A 328 -16.52 -2.88 16.39
N LEU A 329 -17.28 -3.89 16.85
CA LEU A 329 -17.62 -4.06 18.26
C LEU A 329 -16.40 -4.37 19.12
N VAL A 330 -15.49 -5.24 18.67
CA VAL A 330 -14.22 -5.55 19.35
C VAL A 330 -13.41 -4.26 19.56
N LEU A 331 -13.32 -3.40 18.54
CA LEU A 331 -12.66 -2.10 18.67
C LEU A 331 -13.37 -1.16 19.66
N LEU A 332 -14.71 -1.12 19.67
CA LEU A 332 -15.46 -0.30 20.63
C LEU A 332 -15.34 -0.80 22.07
N LEU A 333 -15.29 -2.12 22.27
CA LEU A 333 -15.00 -2.75 23.55
C LEU A 333 -13.59 -2.38 24.00
N PHE A 334 -12.60 -2.49 23.11
CA PHE A 334 -11.25 -2.02 23.37
C PHE A 334 -11.20 -0.52 23.64
N ALA A 335 -12.01 0.32 23.01
CA ALA A 335 -12.01 1.76 23.27
C ALA A 335 -12.55 2.12 24.67
N GLY A 336 -13.20 1.19 25.38
CA GLY A 336 -13.85 1.46 26.67
C GLY A 336 -15.02 2.45 26.51
N ALA A 337 -15.82 2.26 25.47
CA ALA A 337 -16.85 3.21 25.04
C ALA A 337 -17.81 3.68 26.16
N ARG A 338 -18.09 4.99 26.21
CA ARG A 338 -19.13 5.57 27.09
C ARG A 338 -20.52 5.09 26.63
N ARG A 339 -21.52 5.18 27.52
CA ARG A 339 -22.91 4.69 27.28
C ARG A 339 -23.47 5.11 25.91
N HIS A 340 -23.26 6.36 25.49
CA HIS A 340 -23.74 6.85 24.19
C HIS A 340 -23.03 6.21 22.99
N LEU A 341 -21.71 6.03 23.05
CA LEU A 341 -20.96 5.38 21.97
C LEU A 341 -21.32 3.89 21.88
N LYS A 342 -21.54 3.22 23.02
CA LYS A 342 -22.06 1.84 23.05
C LYS A 342 -23.44 1.75 22.42
N ALA A 343 -24.36 2.66 22.74
CA ALA A 343 -25.70 2.67 22.16
C ALA A 343 -25.68 2.86 20.63
N VAL A 344 -24.84 3.78 20.14
CA VAL A 344 -24.64 3.96 18.68
C VAL A 344 -24.04 2.70 18.05
N GLY A 345 -23.03 2.11 18.68
CA GLY A 345 -22.41 0.87 18.19
C GLY A 345 -23.39 -0.30 18.13
N ILE A 346 -24.22 -0.49 19.16
CA ILE A 346 -25.26 -1.51 19.20
C ILE A 346 -26.31 -1.26 18.11
N ALA A 347 -26.72 -0.01 17.90
CA ALA A 347 -27.68 0.34 16.86
C ALA A 347 -27.13 0.04 15.45
N LEU A 348 -25.87 0.40 15.16
CA LEU A 348 -25.22 0.09 13.89
C LEU A 348 -25.06 -1.42 13.70
N ALA A 349 -24.61 -2.13 14.73
CA ALA A 349 -24.48 -3.58 14.69
C ALA A 349 -25.82 -4.26 14.45
N ALA A 350 -26.91 -3.80 15.08
CA ALA A 350 -28.24 -4.34 14.87
C ALA A 350 -28.74 -4.13 13.42
N VAL A 351 -28.48 -2.96 12.83
CA VAL A 351 -28.84 -2.70 11.42
C VAL A 351 -28.07 -3.61 10.47
N ALA A 352 -26.77 -3.79 10.69
CA ALA A 352 -25.94 -4.69 9.87
C ALA A 352 -26.28 -6.18 10.07
N ALA A 353 -26.67 -6.56 11.29
CA ALA A 353 -27.01 -7.92 11.69
C ALA A 353 -28.31 -8.45 11.06
N VAL A 354 -29.33 -7.60 10.91
CA VAL A 354 -30.68 -8.03 10.52
C VAL A 354 -30.69 -8.74 9.16
N PRO A 355 -30.11 -8.19 8.08
CA PRO A 355 -29.99 -8.90 6.80
C PRO A 355 -29.16 -10.18 6.88
N GLY A 356 -28.20 -10.18 7.81
CA GLY A 356 -27.31 -11.28 8.13
C GLY A 356 -27.99 -12.52 8.73
N VAL A 357 -28.85 -12.32 9.74
CA VAL A 357 -29.53 -13.40 10.48
C VAL A 357 -30.87 -13.76 9.89
N TRP A 358 -31.59 -12.78 9.32
CA TRP A 358 -32.91 -13.01 8.77
C TRP A 358 -33.03 -12.41 7.35
N PRO A 359 -32.25 -12.94 6.38
CA PRO A 359 -32.27 -12.44 5.00
C PRO A 359 -33.67 -12.51 4.39
N ALA A 360 -34.45 -13.55 4.70
CA ALA A 360 -35.83 -13.68 4.23
C ALA A 360 -36.77 -12.56 4.71
N ALA A 361 -36.55 -11.94 5.87
CA ALA A 361 -37.40 -10.85 6.37
C ALA A 361 -37.30 -9.57 5.56
N ILE A 362 -36.20 -9.41 4.81
CA ILE A 362 -35.98 -8.27 3.91
C ILE A 362 -36.10 -8.69 2.44
N GLY A 363 -36.61 -9.90 2.16
CA GLY A 363 -36.70 -10.46 0.82
C GLY A 363 -35.35 -10.77 0.18
N LEU A 364 -34.27 -10.88 0.96
CA LEU A 364 -32.94 -11.20 0.44
C LEU A 364 -32.81 -12.72 0.22
N HIS A 365 -32.76 -13.11 -1.04
CA HIS A 365 -32.28 -14.41 -1.49
C HIS A 365 -31.00 -14.17 -2.28
N ALA A 366 -29.84 -14.34 -1.65
CA ALA A 366 -28.57 -13.83 -2.18
C ALA A 366 -28.24 -14.33 -3.60
N ALA A 367 -28.57 -15.58 -3.91
CA ALA A 367 -28.37 -16.15 -5.25
C ALA A 367 -29.23 -15.47 -6.32
N ASP A 368 -30.47 -15.17 -5.99
CA ASP A 368 -31.40 -14.47 -6.89
C ASP A 368 -31.09 -12.96 -6.90
N PHE A 369 -30.50 -12.44 -5.82
CA PHE A 369 -30.08 -11.04 -5.67
C PHE A 369 -29.07 -10.59 -6.72
N VAL A 370 -28.12 -11.46 -7.01
CA VAL A 370 -27.03 -11.20 -7.96
C VAL A 370 -27.34 -11.67 -9.38
N ARG A 371 -28.48 -12.31 -9.61
CA ARG A 371 -28.92 -12.77 -10.93
C ARG A 371 -29.78 -11.71 -11.64
N PRO A 372 -29.76 -11.68 -12.99
CA PRO A 372 -30.63 -10.81 -13.76
C PRO A 372 -32.07 -11.35 -13.71
N GLU A 373 -33.03 -10.55 -13.23
CA GLU A 373 -34.44 -10.91 -13.14
C GLU A 373 -35.30 -9.85 -13.84
N ASP A 374 -36.31 -10.29 -14.60
CA ASP A 374 -37.18 -9.41 -15.39
C ASP A 374 -38.12 -8.51 -14.55
N GLY A 375 -38.21 -8.76 -13.23
CA GLY A 375 -39.04 -8.00 -12.29
C GLY A 375 -38.30 -7.07 -11.32
N GLY A 376 -36.96 -7.13 -11.28
CA GLY A 376 -36.13 -6.44 -10.29
C GLY A 376 -36.38 -6.87 -8.83
N HIS A 377 -35.39 -6.69 -7.95
CA HIS A 377 -35.63 -6.84 -6.51
C HIS A 377 -36.43 -5.65 -6.00
N ALA A 378 -37.27 -5.90 -5.00
CA ALA A 378 -38.02 -4.82 -4.39
C ALA A 378 -37.05 -3.78 -3.80
N TRP A 379 -37.37 -2.50 -4.00
CA TRP A 379 -36.52 -1.37 -3.57
C TRP A 379 -36.14 -1.43 -2.08
N TYR A 380 -37.01 -2.04 -1.24
CA TYR A 380 -36.75 -2.22 0.19
C TYR A 380 -35.60 -3.20 0.48
N THR A 381 -35.41 -4.24 -0.37
CA THR A 381 -34.30 -5.18 -0.24
C THR A 381 -32.99 -4.49 -0.55
N LEU A 382 -32.93 -3.72 -1.66
CA LEU A 382 -31.76 -2.92 -2.01
C LEU A 382 -31.42 -1.90 -0.91
N ALA A 383 -32.43 -1.20 -0.39
CA ALA A 383 -32.26 -0.24 0.71
C ALA A 383 -31.73 -0.92 1.98
N ALA A 384 -32.20 -2.13 2.31
CA ALA A 384 -31.76 -2.89 3.47
C ALA A 384 -30.29 -3.36 3.34
N VAL A 385 -29.90 -3.88 2.17
CA VAL A 385 -28.52 -4.28 1.87
C VAL A 385 -27.59 -3.07 1.95
N GLY A 386 -27.97 -1.95 1.31
CA GLY A 386 -27.20 -0.71 1.36
C GLY A 386 -27.05 -0.15 2.79
N ALA A 387 -28.13 -0.19 3.58
CA ALA A 387 -28.11 0.23 4.96
C ALA A 387 -27.23 -0.66 5.85
N ALA A 388 -27.23 -1.98 5.64
CA ALA A 388 -26.36 -2.91 6.37
C ALA A 388 -24.89 -2.71 6.03
N THR A 389 -24.52 -2.59 4.74
CA THR A 389 -23.14 -2.30 4.33
C THR A 389 -22.66 -0.97 4.91
N LEU A 390 -23.48 0.09 4.81
CA LEU A 390 -23.16 1.39 5.41
C LEU A 390 -23.00 1.30 6.93
N ALA A 391 -23.89 0.59 7.62
CA ALA A 391 -23.85 0.45 9.08
C ALA A 391 -22.63 -0.35 9.55
N ALA A 392 -22.34 -1.48 8.91
CA ALA A 392 -21.21 -2.35 9.23
C ALA A 392 -19.88 -1.59 9.06
N PHE A 393 -19.69 -0.94 7.91
CA PHE A 393 -18.43 -0.24 7.65
C PHE A 393 -18.30 1.05 8.48
N THR A 394 -19.40 1.75 8.73
CA THR A 394 -19.41 2.91 9.65
C THR A 394 -19.02 2.48 11.07
N LEU A 395 -19.52 1.34 11.54
CA LEU A 395 -19.18 0.79 12.85
C LEU A 395 -17.70 0.45 12.94
N LEU A 396 -17.13 -0.11 11.88
CA LEU A 396 -15.71 -0.44 11.77
C LEU A 396 -14.82 0.82 11.85
N LEU A 397 -15.10 1.84 11.05
CA LEU A 397 -14.38 3.12 11.07
C LEU A 397 -14.56 3.87 12.41
N LEU A 398 -15.77 3.87 12.97
CA LEU A 398 -16.04 4.48 14.26
C LEU A 398 -15.28 3.77 15.39
N GLY A 399 -15.26 2.43 15.35
CA GLY A 399 -14.46 1.59 16.25
C GLY A 399 -12.98 1.94 16.15
N THR A 400 -12.46 2.08 14.94
CA THR A 400 -11.06 2.48 14.65
C THR A 400 -10.74 3.84 15.27
N PHE A 401 -11.59 4.85 15.04
CA PHE A 401 -11.39 6.17 15.64
C PHE A 401 -11.46 6.15 17.17
N ALA A 402 -12.37 5.36 17.75
CA ALA A 402 -12.49 5.24 19.19
C ALA A 402 -11.27 4.52 19.81
N ALA A 403 -10.75 3.48 19.16
CA ALA A 403 -9.54 2.77 19.56
C ALA A 403 -8.31 3.68 19.47
N ALA A 404 -8.12 4.38 18.35
CA ALA A 404 -7.06 5.37 18.16
C ALA A 404 -7.15 6.48 19.23
N TRP A 405 -8.35 6.99 19.49
CA TRP A 405 -8.57 8.02 20.51
C TRP A 405 -8.20 7.54 21.91
N ARG A 406 -8.55 6.29 22.29
CA ARG A 406 -8.14 5.69 23.57
C ARG A 406 -6.62 5.64 23.66
N LEU A 407 -5.95 5.08 22.66
CA LEU A 407 -4.48 4.95 22.64
C LEU A 407 -3.80 6.32 22.78
N LEU A 408 -4.26 7.32 22.02
CA LEU A 408 -3.70 8.66 22.07
C LEU A 408 -3.99 9.38 23.40
N ARG A 409 -5.19 9.21 23.98
CA ARG A 409 -5.55 9.80 25.28
C ARG A 409 -4.78 9.16 26.42
N ASP A 410 -4.80 7.83 26.51
CA ASP A 410 -4.17 7.08 27.59
C ASP A 410 -2.64 7.16 27.50
N GLY A 411 -2.11 7.34 26.28
CA GLY A 411 -0.73 7.69 26.00
C GLY A 411 -0.36 9.16 26.25
N ARG A 412 -1.27 10.03 26.72
CA ARG A 412 -1.05 11.48 26.94
C ARG A 412 -0.54 12.25 25.71
N LEU A 413 -0.91 11.78 24.51
CA LEU A 413 -0.61 12.43 23.23
C LEU A 413 -1.71 13.42 22.81
N LEU A 414 -2.91 13.28 23.36
CA LEU A 414 -3.96 14.30 23.31
C LEU A 414 -3.85 15.25 24.50
N GLY A 415 -4.78 16.22 24.62
CA GLY A 415 -4.85 17.14 25.75
C GLY A 415 -5.03 16.46 27.11
N GLY A 416 -5.65 17.15 28.08
CA GLY A 416 -5.83 16.61 29.43
C GLY A 416 -6.50 15.20 29.45
N PRO A 417 -6.29 14.41 30.52
CA PRO A 417 -6.83 13.05 30.63
C PRO A 417 -8.36 12.96 30.47
N ASP A 418 -9.07 14.07 30.69
CA ASP A 418 -10.52 14.18 30.59
C ASP A 418 -11.04 14.56 29.19
N THR A 419 -10.16 14.63 28.18
CA THR A 419 -10.55 15.02 26.82
C THR A 419 -11.60 14.03 26.27
N PRO A 420 -12.85 14.47 26.04
CA PRO A 420 -13.94 13.58 25.65
C PRO A 420 -13.79 13.16 24.19
N PHE A 421 -14.17 11.92 23.88
CA PHE A 421 -14.25 11.45 22.48
C PHE A 421 -15.25 12.31 21.70
N PRO A 422 -14.86 12.92 20.57
CA PRO A 422 -15.73 13.78 19.77
C PRO A 422 -16.72 12.97 18.93
N LEU A 423 -17.65 12.27 19.59
CA LEU A 423 -18.56 11.29 18.97
C LEU A 423 -19.27 11.80 17.72
N ARG A 424 -19.78 13.03 17.74
CA ARG A 424 -20.52 13.60 16.59
C ARG A 424 -19.61 13.80 15.38
N GLY A 425 -18.40 14.33 15.61
CA GLY A 425 -17.41 14.53 14.55
C GLY A 425 -16.94 13.18 14.01
N ALA A 426 -16.57 12.25 14.90
CA ALA A 426 -16.12 10.91 14.50
C ALA A 426 -17.19 10.14 13.72
N LEU A 427 -18.45 10.18 14.16
CA LEU A 427 -19.56 9.54 13.45
C LEU A 427 -19.81 10.20 12.08
N ALA A 428 -19.83 11.54 12.02
CA ALA A 428 -20.01 12.25 10.76
C ALA A 428 -18.87 11.97 9.77
N CYS A 429 -17.62 11.95 10.23
CA CYS A 429 -16.46 11.57 9.42
C CYS A 429 -16.51 10.11 8.96
N SER A 430 -16.95 9.19 9.83
CA SER A 430 -17.09 7.76 9.49
C SER A 430 -18.16 7.57 8.40
N VAL A 431 -19.37 8.12 8.62
CA VAL A 431 -20.46 8.03 7.64
C VAL A 431 -20.08 8.72 6.33
N GLY A 432 -19.53 9.94 6.40
CA GLY A 432 -19.10 10.67 5.21
C GLY A 432 -17.99 9.94 4.44
N GLY A 433 -17.04 9.32 5.15
CA GLY A 433 -16.00 8.50 4.54
C GLY A 433 -16.55 7.26 3.84
N VAL A 434 -17.45 6.51 4.49
CA VAL A 434 -18.08 5.34 3.87
C VAL A 434 -18.92 5.72 2.64
N LEU A 435 -19.68 6.82 2.71
CA LEU A 435 -20.45 7.31 1.57
C LEU A 435 -19.54 7.72 0.40
N LEU A 436 -18.43 8.40 0.69
CA LEU A 436 -17.45 8.77 -0.34
C LEU A 436 -16.81 7.52 -0.99
N ILE A 437 -16.44 6.52 -0.19
CA ILE A 437 -15.95 5.24 -0.70
C ILE A 437 -17.02 4.57 -1.57
N GLY A 438 -18.29 4.55 -1.14
CA GLY A 438 -19.41 4.02 -1.92
C GLY A 438 -19.61 4.71 -3.27
N VAL A 439 -19.38 6.03 -3.35
CA VAL A 439 -19.39 6.76 -4.64
C VAL A 439 -18.25 6.28 -5.54
N PHE A 440 -17.04 6.13 -5.02
CA PHE A 440 -15.91 5.61 -5.82
C PHE A 440 -16.15 4.17 -6.28
N GLN A 441 -16.71 3.32 -5.42
CA GLN A 441 -17.08 1.96 -5.77
C GLN A 441 -18.11 1.93 -6.90
N ALA A 442 -19.15 2.77 -6.82
CA ALA A 442 -20.17 2.86 -7.86
C ALA A 442 -19.59 3.32 -9.21
N VAL A 443 -18.67 4.28 -9.19
CA VAL A 443 -17.97 4.75 -10.40
C VAL A 443 -17.06 3.67 -10.96
N ALA A 444 -16.28 2.99 -10.13
CA ALA A 444 -15.40 1.89 -10.55
C ALA A 444 -16.22 0.74 -11.16
N LYS A 445 -17.32 0.35 -10.50
CA LYS A 445 -18.24 -0.69 -11.01
C LYS A 445 -18.94 -0.30 -12.30
N GLU A 446 -19.33 0.97 -12.46
CA GLU A 446 -19.87 1.44 -13.76
C GLU A 446 -18.83 1.32 -14.86
N ARG A 447 -17.58 1.73 -14.59
CA ARG A 447 -16.49 1.62 -15.56
C ARG A 447 -16.20 0.17 -15.91
N ASP A 448 -16.12 -0.68 -14.90
CA ASP A 448 -15.88 -2.11 -15.04
C ASP A 448 -16.98 -2.73 -15.90
N TRP A 449 -18.25 -2.45 -15.57
CA TRP A 449 -19.41 -2.83 -16.36
C TRP A 449 -19.30 -2.42 -17.82
N LEU A 450 -19.02 -1.14 -18.10
CA LEU A 450 -18.85 -0.65 -19.46
C LEU A 450 -17.67 -1.31 -20.19
N ARG A 451 -16.62 -1.74 -19.48
CA ARG A 451 -15.48 -2.49 -20.06
C ARG A 451 -15.90 -3.91 -20.42
N GLY A 452 -16.36 -4.68 -19.44
CA GLY A 452 -16.63 -6.11 -19.56
C GLY A 452 -17.87 -6.44 -20.40
N SER A 453 -18.88 -5.56 -20.38
CA SER A 453 -20.09 -5.70 -21.21
C SER A 453 -19.93 -5.17 -22.63
N TRP A 454 -18.80 -4.56 -23.00
CA TRP A 454 -18.57 -4.16 -24.38
C TRP A 454 -18.26 -5.40 -25.26
N PRO A 455 -18.79 -5.49 -26.49
CA PRO A 455 -19.72 -4.58 -27.18
C PRO A 455 -21.22 -4.94 -27.00
N SER A 456 -21.57 -5.75 -26.02
CA SER A 456 -22.90 -6.33 -25.73
C SER A 456 -23.98 -5.34 -25.27
N ALA A 457 -23.73 -4.02 -25.31
CA ALA A 457 -24.59 -2.98 -24.73
C ALA A 457 -26.03 -2.86 -25.26
N LEU A 458 -26.36 -3.60 -26.32
CA LEU A 458 -27.58 -3.42 -27.12
C LEU A 458 -28.28 -4.76 -27.42
N VAL A 459 -28.07 -5.79 -26.60
CA VAL A 459 -28.86 -7.03 -26.68
C VAL A 459 -30.29 -6.72 -26.22
N HIS A 460 -31.25 -6.70 -27.16
CA HIS A 460 -32.66 -6.57 -26.82
C HIS A 460 -33.16 -7.80 -26.03
N PRO A 461 -33.96 -7.61 -24.96
CA PRO A 461 -34.48 -8.69 -24.11
C PRO A 461 -35.47 -9.66 -24.81
N THR A 462 -35.96 -9.33 -26.00
CA THR A 462 -37.23 -9.86 -26.51
C THR A 462 -37.13 -11.06 -27.44
N VAL A 463 -35.93 -11.56 -27.76
CA VAL A 463 -35.84 -12.65 -28.76
C VAL A 463 -36.18 -14.02 -28.17
N ASP A 464 -35.86 -14.31 -26.90
CA ASP A 464 -36.05 -15.66 -26.32
C ASP A 464 -36.37 -15.69 -24.80
N GLY A 465 -36.85 -14.60 -24.20
CA GLY A 465 -37.13 -14.55 -22.75
C GLY A 465 -35.88 -14.49 -21.86
N THR A 466 -34.75 -13.99 -22.39
CA THR A 466 -33.54 -13.73 -21.62
C THR A 466 -33.51 -12.29 -21.12
N ALA A 467 -33.11 -12.10 -19.86
CA ALA A 467 -32.97 -10.79 -19.25
C ALA A 467 -32.06 -9.85 -20.08
N GLY A 468 -32.53 -8.64 -20.35
CA GLY A 468 -31.85 -7.67 -21.20
C GLY A 468 -30.63 -7.02 -20.54
N TYR A 469 -29.87 -6.24 -21.31
CA TYR A 469 -28.67 -5.52 -20.84
C TYR A 469 -28.90 -4.76 -19.52
N GLY A 470 -30.02 -4.05 -19.38
CA GLY A 470 -30.35 -3.31 -18.16
C GLY A 470 -30.54 -4.20 -16.94
N ALA A 471 -31.14 -5.39 -17.08
CA ALA A 471 -31.32 -6.32 -15.98
C ALA A 471 -29.98 -6.90 -15.50
N TRP A 472 -29.06 -7.19 -16.43
CA TRP A 472 -27.69 -7.58 -16.10
C TRP A 472 -26.89 -6.45 -15.46
N HIS A 473 -27.05 -5.21 -15.94
CA HIS A 473 -26.41 -4.03 -15.34
C HIS A 473 -26.84 -3.87 -13.89
N HIS A 474 -28.14 -3.93 -13.62
CA HIS A 474 -28.65 -3.89 -12.24
C HIS A 474 -28.20 -5.10 -11.41
N ALA A 475 -28.09 -6.30 -11.99
CA ALA A 475 -27.55 -7.47 -11.32
C ALA A 475 -26.08 -7.28 -10.91
N GLU A 476 -25.24 -6.71 -11.78
CA GLU A 476 -23.84 -6.45 -11.47
C GLU A 476 -23.67 -5.39 -10.38
N PHE A 477 -24.49 -4.34 -10.36
CA PHE A 477 -24.46 -3.36 -9.27
C PHE A 477 -24.91 -3.96 -7.92
N ARG A 478 -25.94 -4.81 -7.94
CA ARG A 478 -26.39 -5.57 -6.76
C ARG A 478 -25.29 -6.52 -6.28
N SER A 479 -24.67 -7.23 -7.20
CA SER A 479 -23.50 -8.09 -6.97
C SER A 479 -22.36 -7.32 -6.33
N GLY A 480 -21.97 -6.18 -6.92
CA GLY A 480 -20.94 -5.30 -6.38
C GLY A 480 -21.25 -4.79 -4.98
N LEU A 481 -22.50 -4.43 -4.67
CA LEU A 481 -22.89 -3.99 -3.33
C LEU A 481 -22.72 -5.10 -2.27
N LEU A 482 -23.04 -6.34 -2.64
CA LEU A 482 -22.89 -7.51 -1.77
C LEU A 482 -21.42 -7.92 -1.63
N TRP A 483 -20.67 -7.90 -2.73
CA TRP A 483 -19.21 -8.12 -2.76
C TRP A 483 -18.48 -7.12 -1.86
N SER A 484 -18.82 -5.82 -1.94
CA SER A 484 -18.20 -4.78 -1.12
C SER A 484 -18.36 -5.00 0.39
N ALA A 485 -19.39 -5.72 0.83
CA ALA A 485 -19.58 -6.06 2.23
C ALA A 485 -18.47 -6.97 2.77
N THR A 486 -18.01 -7.91 1.95
CA THR A 486 -16.91 -8.83 2.27
C THR A 486 -15.57 -8.11 2.20
N HIS A 487 -15.30 -7.44 1.08
CA HIS A 487 -13.99 -6.87 0.79
C HIS A 487 -13.67 -5.58 1.55
N ALA A 488 -14.69 -4.83 2.04
CA ALA A 488 -14.45 -3.65 2.88
C ALA A 488 -13.74 -4.01 4.20
N GLN A 489 -13.97 -5.22 4.71
CA GLN A 489 -13.29 -5.71 5.90
C GLN A 489 -11.81 -5.91 5.62
N ASP A 490 -11.49 -6.69 4.59
CA ASP A 490 -10.13 -7.04 4.20
C ASP A 490 -9.32 -5.76 3.94
N TRP A 491 -9.86 -4.88 3.09
CA TRP A 491 -9.28 -3.57 2.79
C TRP A 491 -8.96 -2.75 4.03
N TRP A 492 -9.84 -2.80 5.04
CA TRP A 492 -9.64 -2.10 6.32
C TRP A 492 -8.62 -2.81 7.22
N THR A 493 -8.62 -4.14 7.27
CA THR A 493 -7.71 -4.93 8.12
C THR A 493 -6.26 -4.73 7.74
N GLY A 494 -5.96 -4.57 6.43
CA GLY A 494 -4.64 -4.17 5.94
C GLY A 494 -4.15 -2.82 6.48
N LYS A 495 -4.99 -2.06 7.21
CA LYS A 495 -4.64 -0.76 7.81
C LYS A 495 -4.46 -0.83 9.34
N LEU A 496 -4.61 -2.01 9.96
CA LEU A 496 -4.52 -2.22 11.41
C LEU A 496 -3.15 -1.86 12.00
N TRP A 497 -2.09 -1.96 11.20
CA TRP A 497 -0.74 -1.60 11.59
C TRP A 497 -0.62 -0.14 12.08
N VAL A 498 -1.52 0.77 11.65
CA VAL A 498 -1.57 2.15 12.18
C VAL A 498 -1.99 2.18 13.64
N LEU A 499 -2.99 1.39 14.04
CA LEU A 499 -3.38 1.28 15.45
C LEU A 499 -2.27 0.62 16.28
N THR A 500 -1.56 -0.35 15.71
CA THR A 500 -0.34 -0.92 16.32
C THR A 500 0.73 0.15 16.53
N ALA A 501 1.02 0.96 15.52
CA ALA A 501 1.97 2.06 15.64
C ALA A 501 1.54 3.08 16.73
N LEU A 502 0.25 3.41 16.82
CA LEU A 502 -0.27 4.27 17.89
C LEU A 502 -0.11 3.63 19.28
N ALA A 503 -0.35 2.34 19.43
CA ALA A 503 -0.16 1.63 20.70
C ALA A 503 1.32 1.64 21.13
N LEU A 504 2.24 1.41 20.18
CA LEU A 504 3.67 1.51 20.39
C LEU A 504 4.08 2.93 20.81
N LEU A 505 3.63 3.95 20.07
CA LEU A 505 3.94 5.36 20.36
C LEU A 505 3.39 5.82 21.71
N ALA A 506 2.16 5.46 22.04
CA ALA A 506 1.52 5.80 23.30
C ALA A 506 2.30 5.22 24.49
N PHE A 507 2.70 3.95 24.40
CA PHE A 507 3.57 3.33 25.41
C PHE A 507 4.93 4.02 25.51
N LEU A 508 5.58 4.26 24.36
CA LEU A 508 6.90 4.91 24.31
C LEU A 508 6.88 6.33 24.89
N HIS A 509 5.79 7.09 24.71
CA HIS A 509 5.64 8.43 25.27
C HIS A 509 5.58 8.43 26.80
N VAL A 510 4.77 7.54 27.37
CA VAL A 510 4.66 7.42 28.82
C VAL A 510 5.98 6.91 29.42
N ALA A 511 6.60 5.90 28.78
CA ALA A 511 7.88 5.37 29.20
C ALA A 511 9.03 6.40 29.14
N SER A 512 9.00 7.34 28.18
CA SER A 512 10.02 8.39 28.08
C SER A 512 9.96 9.37 29.24
N ARG A 513 8.76 9.66 29.79
CA ARG A 513 8.58 10.59 30.92
C ARG A 513 8.96 10.00 32.27
N ARG A 514 8.82 8.69 32.48
CA ARG A 514 9.17 8.08 33.78
C ARG A 514 10.65 8.27 34.15
N ARG A 515 11.55 8.29 33.16
CA ARG A 515 13.00 8.43 33.41
C ARG A 515 13.42 9.83 33.82
N THR A 516 12.58 10.84 33.60
CA THR A 516 12.83 12.18 34.12
C THR A 516 12.43 12.34 35.59
N ASP A 517 11.70 11.36 36.18
CA ASP A 517 11.21 11.41 37.56
C ASP A 517 12.10 10.66 38.58
N LEU A 518 13.28 10.16 38.18
CA LEU A 518 14.24 9.51 39.08
C LEU A 518 14.89 10.53 40.04
N SER A 519 14.29 10.74 41.24
CA SER A 519 14.77 11.30 42.53
C SER A 519 15.77 12.49 42.58
N GLY A 520 16.19 13.04 41.44
CA GLY A 520 17.02 14.21 41.29
C GLY A 520 16.52 15.05 40.12
N PRO A 521 16.99 16.30 39.96
CA PRO A 521 16.56 17.15 38.87
C PRO A 521 16.88 16.47 37.53
N ALA A 522 15.89 16.28 36.66
CA ALA A 522 16.06 15.68 35.33
C ALA A 522 17.21 16.32 34.52
N SER A 523 17.50 17.59 34.79
CA SER A 523 18.59 18.36 34.20
C SER A 523 19.99 17.89 34.57
N ARG A 524 20.16 17.04 35.60
CA ARG A 524 21.44 16.51 36.09
C ARG A 524 21.65 15.02 35.81
N VAL A 525 20.67 14.33 35.24
CA VAL A 525 20.81 12.90 34.89
C VAL A 525 21.70 12.78 33.65
N PRO A 526 22.72 11.90 33.66
CA PRO A 526 23.57 11.68 32.50
C PRO A 526 22.78 11.34 31.23
N VAL A 527 23.17 11.92 30.11
CA VAL A 527 22.51 11.75 28.81
C VAL A 527 22.38 10.28 28.42
N LEU A 528 23.43 9.46 28.61
CA LEU A 528 23.36 8.04 28.28
C LEU A 528 22.40 7.24 29.19
N ARG A 529 22.04 7.76 30.37
CA ARG A 529 21.06 7.15 31.27
C ARG A 529 19.62 7.53 30.90
N SER A 530 19.43 8.63 30.17
CA SER A 530 18.10 9.03 29.66
C SER A 530 17.72 8.38 28.33
N GLU A 531 18.65 7.70 27.64
CA GLU A 531 18.42 6.93 26.40
C GLU A 531 17.34 5.84 26.51
N PRO A 532 16.75 5.35 25.39
CA PRO A 532 15.82 4.22 25.40
C PRO A 532 16.39 3.00 26.14
N GLY A 533 15.56 2.35 26.97
CA GLY A 533 15.99 1.18 27.73
C GLY A 533 15.69 -0.11 27.00
N ARG A 534 15.73 -1.24 27.72
CA ARG A 534 15.60 -2.56 27.09
C ARG A 534 14.23 -2.78 26.44
N VAL A 535 13.15 -2.35 27.10
CA VAL A 535 11.79 -2.52 26.58
C VAL A 535 11.52 -1.54 25.44
N GLU A 536 11.92 -0.28 25.60
CA GLU A 536 11.71 0.76 24.58
C GLU A 536 12.52 0.44 23.32
N ARG A 537 13.77 -0.02 23.45
CA ARG A 537 14.58 -0.48 22.31
C ARG A 537 13.97 -1.72 21.63
N TRP A 538 13.42 -2.65 22.40
CA TRP A 538 12.72 -3.81 21.82
C TRP A 538 11.52 -3.34 20.98
N LEU A 539 10.71 -2.42 21.50
CA LEU A 539 9.57 -1.87 20.76
C LEU A 539 10.00 -1.07 19.52
N MET A 540 11.13 -0.35 19.59
CA MET A 540 11.71 0.32 18.41
C MET A 540 12.17 -0.69 17.34
N LEU A 541 12.76 -1.80 17.75
CA LEU A 541 13.15 -2.88 16.84
C LEU A 541 11.93 -3.54 16.19
N VAL A 542 10.85 -3.73 16.94
CA VAL A 542 9.59 -4.32 16.46
C VAL A 542 8.79 -3.35 15.60
N SER A 543 8.81 -2.05 15.90
CA SER A 543 8.17 -1.05 15.06
C SER A 543 8.79 -0.95 13.67
N PHE A 544 10.02 -1.44 13.50
CA PHE A 544 10.69 -1.41 12.21
C PHE A 544 9.97 -2.30 11.18
N PRO A 545 9.86 -3.63 11.36
CA PRO A 545 9.07 -4.46 10.45
C PRO A 545 7.58 -4.09 10.45
N ALA A 546 7.00 -3.72 11.61
CA ALA A 546 5.56 -3.51 11.71
C ALA A 546 5.04 -2.18 11.12
N VAL A 547 5.92 -1.21 10.85
CA VAL A 547 5.51 0.18 10.51
C VAL A 547 6.38 0.82 9.43
N VAL A 548 7.69 0.53 9.44
CA VAL A 548 8.67 1.22 8.57
C VAL A 548 9.05 0.38 7.36
N ALA A 549 9.31 -0.91 7.57
CA ALA A 549 9.65 -1.81 6.48
C ALA A 549 8.42 -2.08 5.62
N LEU A 550 8.68 -2.42 4.35
CA LEU A 550 7.65 -2.95 3.48
C LEU A 550 7.26 -4.34 3.97
N PHE A 551 6.01 -4.73 3.74
CA PHE A 551 5.59 -6.12 3.92
C PHE A 551 6.21 -6.95 2.77
N LEU A 552 7.44 -7.39 2.99
CA LEU A 552 8.25 -8.12 2.03
C LEU A 552 8.15 -9.64 2.25
N GLY A 553 8.64 -10.41 1.28
CA GLY A 553 8.69 -11.86 1.37
C GLY A 553 7.44 -12.56 0.83
N ILE A 554 6.61 -11.83 0.08
CA ILE A 554 5.60 -12.44 -0.80
C ILE A 554 6.31 -12.88 -2.08
N TYR A 555 6.29 -14.17 -2.38
CA TYR A 555 6.85 -14.73 -3.61
C TYR A 555 5.82 -15.60 -4.31
N ALA A 556 5.72 -15.50 -5.62
CA ALA A 556 4.72 -16.19 -6.43
C ALA A 556 3.30 -16.00 -5.87
N ALA A 557 3.01 -14.77 -5.42
CA ALA A 557 1.79 -14.35 -4.74
C ALA A 557 1.46 -15.08 -3.42
N ASN A 558 2.44 -15.75 -2.80
CA ASN A 558 2.30 -16.45 -1.53
C ASN A 558 3.02 -15.70 -0.39
N SER A 559 2.30 -15.35 0.66
CA SER A 559 2.81 -14.62 1.83
C SER A 559 3.42 -15.50 2.93
N ALA A 560 3.38 -16.83 2.83
CA ALA A 560 3.97 -17.73 3.84
C ALA A 560 5.45 -17.42 4.16
N PRO A 561 6.32 -17.07 3.19
CA PRO A 561 7.70 -16.69 3.48
C PRO A 561 7.84 -15.33 4.20
N ALA A 562 6.81 -14.46 4.18
CA ALA A 562 6.86 -13.12 4.79
C ALA A 562 7.20 -13.15 6.29
N LEU A 563 6.87 -14.23 7.01
CA LEU A 563 7.26 -14.41 8.41
C LEU A 563 8.79 -14.33 8.60
N LEU A 564 9.57 -14.82 7.63
CA LEU A 564 11.03 -14.80 7.69
C LEU A 564 11.54 -13.36 7.60
N TRP A 565 10.86 -12.52 6.81
CA TRP A 565 11.23 -11.12 6.63
C TRP A 565 11.08 -10.30 7.90
N PHE A 566 10.11 -10.61 8.77
CA PHE A 566 10.02 -10.01 10.10
C PHE A 566 11.35 -10.14 10.88
N PHE A 567 11.96 -11.33 10.84
CA PHE A 567 13.22 -11.58 11.53
C PHE A 567 14.42 -10.96 10.79
N VAL A 568 14.40 -10.96 9.46
CA VAL A 568 15.43 -10.33 8.63
C VAL A 568 15.48 -8.81 8.92
N ASP A 569 14.35 -8.14 8.97
CA ASP A 569 14.24 -6.71 9.28
C ASP A 569 14.74 -6.39 10.70
N VAL A 570 14.29 -7.16 11.70
CA VAL A 570 14.75 -7.01 13.08
C VAL A 570 16.26 -7.26 13.19
N ALA A 571 16.78 -8.26 12.49
CA ALA A 571 18.20 -8.60 12.46
C ALA A 571 19.02 -7.51 11.77
N ALA A 572 18.56 -6.98 10.64
CA ALA A 572 19.20 -5.91 9.89
C ALA A 572 19.35 -4.64 10.74
N LEU A 573 18.25 -4.16 11.34
CA LEU A 573 18.29 -3.00 12.23
C LEU A 573 19.18 -3.27 13.46
N SER A 574 19.06 -4.45 14.08
CA SER A 574 19.89 -4.83 15.22
C SER A 574 21.38 -4.87 14.90
N ALA A 575 21.76 -5.39 13.73
CA ALA A 575 23.14 -5.45 13.26
C ALA A 575 23.69 -4.05 13.01
N CYS A 576 22.95 -3.20 12.29
CA CYS A 576 23.29 -1.80 12.04
C CYS A 576 23.52 -1.03 13.35
N LEU A 577 22.61 -1.18 14.33
CA LEU A 577 22.74 -0.53 15.63
C LEU A 577 23.93 -1.08 16.43
N ARG A 578 24.16 -2.39 16.46
CA ARG A 578 25.31 -2.98 17.19
C ARG A 578 26.66 -2.53 16.62
N LEU A 579 26.80 -2.54 15.30
CA LEU A 579 28.01 -2.09 14.60
C LEU A 579 28.23 -0.59 14.79
N GLY A 580 27.16 0.20 14.68
CA GLY A 580 27.21 1.66 14.80
C GLY A 580 27.47 2.18 16.22
N ARG A 581 26.92 1.51 17.23
CA ARG A 581 26.95 1.95 18.64
C ARG A 581 28.37 2.05 19.22
N ARG A 582 29.33 1.25 18.75
CA ARG A 582 30.74 1.36 19.15
C ARG A 582 31.41 2.63 18.61
N ARG A 583 30.90 3.17 17.51
CA ARG A 583 31.44 4.34 16.80
C ARG A 583 30.70 5.64 17.15
N ALA A 584 29.57 5.56 17.86
CA ALA A 584 28.79 6.71 18.31
C ALA A 584 29.60 7.65 19.22
N VAL A 585 29.53 8.95 18.98
CA VAL A 585 30.35 9.98 19.65
C VAL A 585 30.17 9.91 21.17
N LEU A 586 28.93 9.89 21.66
CA LEU A 586 28.62 9.89 23.09
C LEU A 586 29.11 8.63 23.83
N ARG A 587 29.39 7.54 23.10
CA ARG A 587 29.89 6.28 23.68
C ARG A 587 31.41 6.15 23.58
N ARG A 588 32.11 7.10 22.97
CA ARG A 588 33.58 7.14 22.98
C ARG A 588 34.09 7.49 24.38
N ARG A 589 35.30 7.02 24.67
CA ARG A 589 36.05 7.29 25.90
C ARG A 589 37.49 7.68 25.54
N ASN A 590 38.13 8.43 26.43
CA ASN A 590 39.56 8.76 26.31
C ASN A 590 40.34 7.93 27.35
N GLY A 591 41.10 6.92 26.89
CA GLY A 591 41.78 5.98 27.79
C GLY A 591 40.81 5.25 28.74
N SER A 592 41.09 5.35 30.05
CA SER A 592 40.27 4.78 31.13
C SER A 592 39.11 5.67 31.57
N ALA A 593 38.94 6.86 30.98
CA ALA A 593 37.89 7.80 31.37
C ALA A 593 36.47 7.24 31.11
N PRO A 594 35.44 7.75 31.82
CA PRO A 594 34.05 7.48 31.52
C PRO A 594 33.68 7.85 30.08
N ARG A 595 32.55 7.36 29.59
CA ARG A 595 32.07 7.73 28.25
C ARG A 595 31.59 9.18 28.26
N ILE A 596 31.74 9.88 27.13
CA ILE A 596 31.35 11.30 27.02
C ILE A 596 29.91 11.54 27.52
N GLY A 597 28.96 10.71 27.08
CA GLY A 597 27.56 10.90 27.48
C GLY A 597 27.22 10.45 28.91
N ASP A 598 28.16 9.85 29.65
CA ASP A 598 28.03 9.63 31.09
C ASP A 598 28.45 10.87 31.90
N LEU A 599 29.22 11.78 31.28
CA LEU A 599 29.71 13.04 31.86
C LEU A 599 28.81 14.23 31.55
N LEU A 600 27.87 14.08 30.63
CA LEU A 600 27.00 15.14 30.14
C LEU A 600 25.62 15.06 30.75
N ALA A 601 25.08 16.19 31.17
CA ALA A 601 23.69 16.36 31.55
C ALA A 601 22.98 17.38 30.63
N PRO A 602 21.64 17.35 30.55
CA PRO A 602 20.88 18.35 29.78
C PRO A 602 21.21 19.80 30.16
N ALA A 603 21.51 20.06 31.45
CA ALA A 603 21.90 21.39 31.92
C ALA A 603 23.15 21.96 31.23
N ASP A 604 24.06 21.09 30.78
CA ASP A 604 25.33 21.53 30.19
C ASP A 604 25.15 22.09 28.77
N ARG A 605 24.02 21.78 28.12
CA ARG A 605 23.76 22.05 26.69
C ARG A 605 24.07 23.48 26.27
N THR A 606 23.64 24.48 27.03
CA THR A 606 23.84 25.89 26.70
C THR A 606 25.34 26.22 26.65
N GLY A 607 26.08 25.79 27.68
CA GLY A 607 27.54 25.93 27.70
C GLY A 607 28.23 25.18 26.57
N LEU A 608 27.70 24.01 26.16
CA LEU A 608 28.25 23.27 25.01
C LEU A 608 28.02 23.99 23.69
N LEU A 609 26.85 24.61 23.50
CA LEU A 609 26.54 25.39 22.31
C LEU A 609 27.45 26.62 22.20
N GLU A 610 27.68 27.30 23.32
CA GLU A 610 28.63 28.42 23.40
C GLU A 610 30.07 27.97 23.12
N ALA A 611 30.51 26.87 23.71
CA ALA A 611 31.83 26.28 23.45
C ALA A 611 31.97 25.83 21.98
N ALA A 612 30.93 25.26 21.37
CA ALA A 612 30.90 24.89 19.96
C ALA A 612 30.97 26.12 19.03
N ARG A 613 30.32 27.22 19.40
CA ARG A 613 30.45 28.51 18.70
C ARG A 613 31.87 29.05 18.82
N GLY A 614 32.41 29.10 20.04
CA GLY A 614 33.77 29.55 20.32
C GLY A 614 34.83 28.71 19.59
N HIS A 615 34.62 27.40 19.48
CA HIS A 615 35.47 26.50 18.71
C HIS A 615 35.46 26.84 17.21
N ARG A 616 34.27 27.02 16.62
CA ARG A 616 34.13 27.38 15.19
C ARG A 616 34.73 28.74 14.88
N ALA A 617 34.52 29.74 15.74
CA ALA A 617 35.08 31.08 15.57
C ALA A 617 36.63 31.07 15.61
N ARG A 618 37.22 30.38 16.59
CA ARG A 618 38.69 30.23 16.70
C ARG A 618 39.29 29.43 15.55
N LEU A 619 38.62 28.37 15.10
CA LEU A 619 39.07 27.60 13.94
C LEU A 619 38.99 28.43 12.65
N ALA A 620 37.99 29.30 12.51
CA ALA A 620 37.93 30.25 11.40
C ALA A 620 39.06 31.29 11.47
N LYS A 621 39.40 31.79 12.67
CA LYS A 621 40.58 32.65 12.87
C LYS A 621 41.87 31.93 12.46
N LEU A 622 42.08 30.70 12.94
CA LEU A 622 43.26 29.89 12.59
C LEU A 622 43.42 29.70 11.08
N ARG A 623 42.32 29.46 10.34
CA ARG A 623 42.37 29.35 8.88
C ARG A 623 42.75 30.64 8.17
N ARG A 624 42.32 31.80 8.69
CA ARG A 624 42.73 33.10 8.15
C ARG A 624 44.22 33.35 8.39
N LEU A 625 44.73 32.95 9.56
CA LEU A 625 46.17 32.96 9.86
C LEU A 625 46.93 32.03 8.90
N ASP A 626 46.45 30.81 8.65
CA ASP A 626 47.06 29.86 7.69
C ASP A 626 47.05 30.39 6.25
N GLN A 627 46.12 31.29 5.90
CA GLN A 627 46.03 31.93 4.59
C GLN A 627 46.86 33.22 4.46
N GLY A 628 47.66 33.56 5.49
CA GLY A 628 48.54 34.73 5.47
C GLY A 628 47.80 36.07 5.59
N GLN A 629 46.56 36.08 6.09
CA GLN A 629 45.72 37.29 6.19
C GLN A 629 45.89 38.04 7.53
N SER A 630 47.04 37.95 8.20
CA SER A 630 47.30 38.69 9.45
C SER A 630 48.75 39.16 9.57
N ASP A 631 48.94 40.38 10.04
CA ASP A 631 50.25 41.03 10.18
C ASP A 631 51.04 40.58 11.44
N GLU A 632 50.46 39.79 12.35
CA GLU A 632 51.05 39.36 13.64
C GLU A 632 51.36 37.82 13.70
N GLY A 633 52.11 37.33 12.72
CA GLY A 633 52.06 35.94 12.20
C GLY A 633 52.59 34.73 12.99
N VAL A 634 52.89 34.77 14.30
CA VAL A 634 53.30 33.55 15.05
C VAL A 634 52.72 33.45 16.46
N VAL A 635 52.84 34.50 17.28
CA VAL A 635 52.32 34.51 18.67
C VAL A 635 50.80 34.34 18.69
N ASP A 636 50.11 34.91 17.71
CA ASP A 636 48.66 34.85 17.61
C ASP A 636 48.16 33.46 17.19
N ARG A 637 49.01 32.66 16.52
CA ARG A 637 48.74 31.26 16.17
C ARG A 637 48.81 30.35 17.40
N GLU A 638 49.92 30.37 18.13
CA GLU A 638 50.12 29.51 19.32
C GLU A 638 49.05 29.77 20.38
N ARG A 639 48.65 31.03 20.54
CA ARG A 639 47.54 31.42 21.40
C ARG A 639 46.23 30.78 20.97
N VAL A 640 45.85 30.89 19.69
CA VAL A 640 44.61 30.30 19.16
C VAL A 640 44.62 28.77 19.25
N GLU A 641 45.76 28.13 19.02
CA GLU A 641 45.91 26.68 19.18
C GLU A 641 45.79 26.23 20.65
N THR A 642 46.29 27.04 21.59
CA THR A 642 46.14 26.79 23.03
C THR A 642 44.69 26.94 23.47
N GLU A 643 44.02 28.02 23.04
CA GLU A 643 42.59 28.21 23.30
C GLU A 643 41.72 27.08 22.71
N LEU A 644 42.08 26.56 21.53
CA LEU A 644 41.42 25.39 20.94
C LEU A 644 41.66 24.10 21.74
N ARG A 645 42.86 23.93 22.31
CA ARG A 645 43.18 22.81 23.21
C ARG A 645 42.40 22.90 24.52
N ASP A 646 42.26 24.09 25.09
CA ASP A 646 41.50 24.29 26.32
C ASP A 646 40.01 24.02 26.12
N LEU A 647 39.44 24.33 24.95
CA LEU A 647 38.08 23.94 24.59
C LEU A 647 37.86 22.42 24.51
N ARG A 648 38.91 21.60 24.47
CA ARG A 648 38.79 20.12 24.54
C ARG A 648 38.71 19.61 25.98
N ARG A 649 39.00 20.44 26.98
CA ARG A 649 38.93 20.10 28.40
C ARG A 649 37.59 20.58 28.96
N TRP A 650 36.85 19.70 29.63
CA TRP A 650 35.61 20.06 30.31
C TRP A 650 35.66 19.82 31.81
N GLY A 651 34.96 20.69 32.53
CA GLY A 651 34.73 20.62 33.97
C GLY A 651 33.23 20.66 34.26
N SER A 652 32.55 19.52 34.10
CA SER A 652 31.16 19.33 34.53
C SER A 652 31.07 18.00 35.28
N GLY A 653 31.64 17.98 36.48
CA GLY A 653 31.39 16.93 37.47
C GLY A 653 30.53 17.49 38.62
N PRO A 654 29.87 16.64 39.42
CA PRO A 654 29.25 17.08 40.67
C PRO A 654 30.27 17.86 41.50
N ALA A 655 29.81 18.90 42.21
CA ALA A 655 30.65 19.80 42.99
C ALA A 655 31.70 19.01 43.79
N GLY A 656 32.99 19.16 43.45
CA GLY A 656 34.12 18.43 44.04
C GLY A 656 34.87 17.46 43.12
N ALA A 657 34.45 17.23 41.87
CA ALA A 657 35.22 16.41 40.92
C ALA A 657 36.49 17.14 40.40
N PRO A 658 37.62 16.44 40.22
CA PRO A 658 38.86 17.05 39.74
C PRO A 658 38.67 17.68 38.34
N PRO A 659 39.31 18.82 38.06
CA PRO A 659 39.14 19.53 36.79
C PRO A 659 39.73 18.76 35.60
N GLY A 660 38.99 18.75 34.49
CA GLY A 660 39.54 18.56 33.14
C GLY A 660 39.49 17.13 32.60
N HIS A 661 38.31 16.65 32.21
CA HIS A 661 38.23 15.49 31.31
C HIS A 661 38.46 15.95 29.86
N GLU A 662 39.43 15.35 29.17
CA GLU A 662 39.76 15.68 27.78
C GLU A 662 38.95 14.83 26.79
N LEU A 663 38.39 15.47 25.76
CA LEU A 663 37.71 14.78 24.66
C LEU A 663 38.63 13.81 23.92
N PRO A 664 38.12 12.62 23.51
CA PRO A 664 38.91 11.64 22.76
C PRO A 664 39.54 12.22 21.48
N PRO A 665 40.68 11.68 21.03
CA PRO A 665 41.35 12.16 19.82
C PRO A 665 40.40 12.23 18.62
N GLY A 666 40.43 13.38 17.94
CA GLY A 666 39.61 13.67 16.77
C GLY A 666 38.14 13.97 17.02
N VAL A 667 37.65 13.97 18.27
CA VAL A 667 36.29 14.42 18.61
C VAL A 667 36.35 15.87 19.08
N THR A 668 35.56 16.74 18.45
CA THR A 668 35.43 18.15 18.81
C THR A 668 34.17 18.42 19.63
N VAL A 669 34.10 19.57 20.30
CA VAL A 669 32.89 20.02 21.00
C VAL A 669 31.68 20.13 20.07
N VAL A 670 31.91 20.52 18.80
CA VAL A 670 30.86 20.58 17.77
C VAL A 670 30.27 19.18 17.51
N ASP A 671 31.13 18.16 17.41
CA ASP A 671 30.69 16.77 17.21
C ASP A 671 29.86 16.26 18.39
N VAL A 672 30.19 16.69 19.62
CA VAL A 672 29.43 16.33 20.83
C VAL A 672 28.05 16.97 20.82
N VAL A 673 27.95 18.27 20.50
CA VAL A 673 26.68 18.99 20.39
C VAL A 673 25.78 18.39 19.30
N LEU A 674 26.32 18.13 18.11
CA LEU A 674 25.60 17.45 17.03
C LEU A 674 25.19 16.02 17.44
N ALA A 675 26.01 15.34 18.25
CA ALA A 675 25.67 14.02 18.76
C ALA A 675 24.47 14.03 19.70
N LEU A 676 24.24 15.11 20.46
CA LEU A 676 23.09 15.28 21.35
C LEU A 676 21.78 15.49 20.59
N GLY A 677 21.82 16.18 19.44
CA GLY A 677 20.66 16.56 18.65
C GLY A 677 19.96 17.82 19.17
N PRO A 678 18.85 18.25 18.55
CA PRO A 678 18.21 19.54 18.83
C PRO A 678 17.49 19.63 20.18
N ARG A 679 17.18 18.51 20.82
CA ARG A 679 16.41 18.46 22.06
C ARG A 679 17.13 17.64 23.15
N ASP A 680 16.62 17.77 24.38
CA ASP A 680 17.24 17.23 25.59
C ASP A 680 16.86 15.77 25.87
N GLY A 681 15.70 15.32 25.40
CA GLY A 681 15.27 13.93 25.45
C GLY A 681 15.36 13.22 24.10
N TRP A 682 15.52 11.90 24.12
CA TRP A 682 15.42 11.07 22.91
C TRP A 682 14.03 11.15 22.28
N TRP A 683 12.97 11.25 23.09
CA TRP A 683 11.58 11.38 22.60
C TRP A 683 11.37 12.69 21.84
N ASP A 684 11.90 13.80 22.36
CA ASP A 684 11.78 15.11 21.71
C ASP A 684 12.58 15.16 20.41
N ASN A 685 13.74 14.50 20.37
CA ASN A 685 14.49 14.30 19.13
C ASN A 685 13.69 13.43 18.14
N ALA A 686 13.06 12.35 18.61
CA ALA A 686 12.22 11.47 17.80
C ALA A 686 11.04 12.20 17.17
N THR A 687 10.27 12.95 17.96
CA THR A 687 9.13 13.74 17.48
C THR A 687 9.56 14.85 16.52
N ARG A 688 10.71 15.50 16.78
CA ARG A 688 11.26 16.52 15.87
C ARG A 688 11.67 15.92 14.52
N ALA A 689 12.38 14.80 14.53
CA ALA A 689 12.79 14.09 13.34
C ALA A 689 11.59 13.54 12.54
N ALA A 690 10.58 12.98 13.21
CA ALA A 690 9.34 12.52 12.58
C ALA A 690 8.62 13.64 11.81
N ARG A 691 8.55 14.85 12.39
CA ARG A 691 7.94 16.03 11.72
C ARG A 691 8.72 16.46 10.48
N PHE A 692 10.06 16.45 10.55
CA PHE A 692 10.88 16.75 9.37
C PHE A 692 10.73 15.69 8.30
N ALA A 693 10.78 14.41 8.67
CA ALA A 693 10.61 13.30 7.74
C ALA A 693 9.24 13.36 7.05
N ALA A 694 8.15 13.59 7.79
CA ALA A 694 6.81 13.73 7.23
C ALA A 694 6.70 14.88 6.22
N LEU A 695 7.39 16.00 6.47
CA LEU A 695 7.39 17.14 5.55
C LEU A 695 8.22 16.84 4.29
N PHE A 696 9.43 16.32 4.46
CA PHE A 696 10.32 16.01 3.33
C PHE A 696 9.81 14.83 2.50
N SER A 697 9.01 13.94 3.08
CA SER A 697 8.48 12.78 2.38
C SER A 697 7.33 13.08 1.44
N LEU A 698 6.61 14.20 1.57
CA LEU A 698 5.42 14.49 0.74
C LEU A 698 5.64 14.29 -0.78
N PRO A 699 6.68 14.86 -1.42
CA PRO A 699 6.91 14.63 -2.84
C PRO A 699 7.25 13.16 -3.14
N PHE A 700 8.03 12.50 -2.29
CA PHE A 700 8.40 11.09 -2.50
C PHE A 700 7.23 10.14 -2.27
N ALA A 701 6.34 10.42 -1.33
CA ALA A 701 5.11 9.66 -1.11
C ALA A 701 4.19 9.77 -2.32
N GLY A 702 3.99 10.98 -2.87
CA GLY A 702 3.24 11.16 -4.11
C GLY A 702 3.87 10.41 -5.28
N PHE A 703 5.19 10.44 -5.38
CA PHE A 703 5.93 9.77 -6.45
C PHE A 703 5.89 8.24 -6.35
N LEU A 704 6.11 7.68 -5.17
CA LEU A 704 6.02 6.24 -4.92
C LEU A 704 4.60 5.73 -5.18
N THR A 705 3.58 6.47 -4.75
CA THR A 705 2.18 6.15 -5.08
C THR A 705 1.96 6.17 -6.59
N TRP A 706 2.40 7.22 -7.30
CA TRP A 706 2.26 7.25 -8.76
C TRP A 706 2.91 6.03 -9.44
N ALA A 707 4.14 5.69 -9.03
CA ALA A 707 4.88 4.57 -9.60
C ALA A 707 4.20 3.21 -9.36
N GLN A 708 3.50 3.05 -8.23
CA GLN A 708 2.82 1.82 -7.82
C GLN A 708 1.37 1.70 -8.32
N THR A 709 0.62 2.80 -8.41
CA THR A 709 -0.84 2.75 -8.61
C THR A 709 -1.33 3.50 -9.84
N LEU A 710 -0.57 4.44 -10.40
CA LEU A 710 -1.03 5.31 -11.49
C LEU A 710 -0.23 5.16 -12.79
N ARG A 711 0.83 4.35 -12.79
CA ARG A 711 1.72 4.14 -13.94
C ARG A 711 1.30 2.90 -14.75
N GLY A 712 1.36 2.99 -16.07
CA GLY A 712 1.13 1.86 -16.98
C GLY A 712 -0.20 1.15 -16.74
N ASP A 713 -0.17 -0.18 -16.70
CA ASP A 713 -1.32 -1.04 -16.44
C ASP A 713 -1.88 -0.86 -15.01
N ALA A 714 -1.10 -0.37 -14.04
CA ALA A 714 -1.58 -0.14 -12.67
C ALA A 714 -2.68 0.92 -12.59
N LEU A 715 -2.67 1.89 -13.51
CA LEU A 715 -3.76 2.86 -13.62
C LEU A 715 -5.10 2.16 -13.89
N ASN A 716 -5.09 1.12 -14.73
CA ASN A 716 -6.29 0.34 -14.99
C ASN A 716 -6.75 -0.38 -13.72
N GLY A 717 -5.85 -1.06 -12.99
CA GLY A 717 -6.19 -1.63 -11.67
C GLY A 717 -6.87 -0.60 -10.76
N THR A 718 -6.30 0.59 -10.61
CA THR A 718 -6.85 1.67 -9.77
C THR A 718 -8.20 2.22 -10.24
N LEU A 719 -8.44 2.32 -11.55
CA LEU A 719 -9.65 2.94 -12.08
C LEU A 719 -10.86 2.01 -12.09
N TYR A 720 -10.63 0.70 -12.08
CA TYR A 720 -11.67 -0.33 -12.18
C TYR A 720 -11.86 -1.10 -10.86
N ASP A 721 -10.89 -1.07 -9.95
CA ASP A 721 -11.05 -1.59 -8.59
C ASP A 721 -11.99 -0.70 -7.75
N PRO A 722 -13.05 -1.27 -7.11
CA PRO A 722 -13.92 -0.55 -6.19
C PRO A 722 -13.19 0.25 -5.09
N PHE A 723 -12.01 -0.19 -4.64
CA PHE A 723 -11.21 0.51 -3.63
C PHE A 723 -10.03 1.30 -4.20
N GLY A 724 -9.83 1.32 -5.52
CA GLY A 724 -8.60 1.87 -6.13
C GLY A 724 -8.35 3.34 -5.78
N PHE A 725 -9.35 4.22 -5.92
CA PHE A 725 -9.21 5.63 -5.53
C PHE A 725 -8.98 5.83 -4.01
N PRO A 726 -9.79 5.24 -3.11
CA PRO A 726 -9.47 5.18 -1.68
C PRO A 726 -8.04 4.70 -1.40
N ASP A 727 -7.56 3.70 -2.13
CA ASP A 727 -6.22 3.14 -1.98
C ASP A 727 -5.12 4.09 -2.45
N VAL A 728 -5.34 4.91 -3.48
CA VAL A 728 -4.38 5.97 -3.86
C VAL A 728 -4.21 6.97 -2.72
N VAL A 729 -5.32 7.43 -2.13
CA VAL A 729 -5.29 8.39 -1.00
C VAL A 729 -4.61 7.76 0.21
N TRP A 730 -4.96 6.51 0.51
CA TRP A 730 -4.35 5.75 1.58
C TRP A 730 -2.86 5.49 1.33
N ALA A 731 -2.46 5.15 0.11
CA ALA A 731 -1.06 4.88 -0.25
C ALA A 731 -0.19 6.10 0.06
N VAL A 732 -0.60 7.31 -0.35
CA VAL A 732 0.12 8.55 0.00
C VAL A 732 0.22 8.72 1.53
N ALA A 733 -0.90 8.54 2.23
CA ALA A 733 -0.92 8.69 3.70
C ALA A 733 -0.02 7.65 4.39
N SER A 734 -0.04 6.41 3.92
CA SER A 734 0.76 5.30 4.45
C SER A 734 2.25 5.54 4.25
N TRP A 735 2.66 6.02 3.08
CA TRP A 735 4.05 6.40 2.81
C TRP A 735 4.49 7.52 3.75
N VAL A 736 3.73 8.61 3.87
CA VAL A 736 4.05 9.70 4.81
C VAL A 736 4.16 9.19 6.25
N PHE A 737 3.28 8.29 6.65
CA PHE A 737 3.31 7.69 7.98
C PHE A 737 4.55 6.80 8.20
N ALA A 738 4.91 5.95 7.23
CA ALA A 738 6.10 5.10 7.27
C ALA A 738 7.38 5.95 7.33
N PHE A 739 7.47 7.02 6.53
CA PHE A 739 8.59 7.98 6.60
C PHE A 739 8.63 8.72 7.94
N ALA A 740 7.49 9.13 8.49
CA ALA A 740 7.43 9.74 9.82
C ALA A 740 7.90 8.77 10.91
N ALA A 741 7.53 7.48 10.82
CA ALA A 741 8.00 6.43 11.73
C ALA A 741 9.51 6.17 11.58
N ALA A 742 10.04 6.17 10.35
CA ALA A 742 11.47 6.07 10.09
C ALA A 742 12.23 7.28 10.69
N GLY A 743 11.70 8.49 10.50
CA GLY A 743 12.21 9.71 11.13
C GLY A 743 12.15 9.65 12.66
N PHE A 744 11.07 9.11 13.22
CA PHE A 744 10.94 8.88 14.66
C PHE A 744 12.05 7.96 15.16
N LEU A 745 12.30 6.82 14.51
CA LEU A 745 13.40 5.90 14.86
C LEU A 745 14.77 6.56 14.76
N LEU A 746 15.02 7.32 13.69
CA LEU A 746 16.25 8.10 13.50
C LEU A 746 16.49 9.06 14.68
N GLY A 747 15.46 9.82 15.08
CA GLY A 747 15.55 10.77 16.19
C GLY A 747 15.64 10.10 17.57
N ALA A 748 14.89 9.02 17.78
CA ALA A 748 14.92 8.25 19.02
C ALA A 748 16.28 7.60 19.28
N LEU A 749 16.95 7.16 18.20
CA LEU A 749 18.26 6.52 18.25
C LEU A 749 19.40 7.50 17.97
N TRP A 750 19.12 8.80 17.80
CA TRP A 750 20.07 9.82 17.35
C TRP A 750 21.42 9.79 18.09
N ARG A 751 21.36 9.58 19.40
CA ARG A 751 22.50 9.58 20.32
C ARG A 751 23.26 8.25 20.35
N GLU A 752 22.65 7.18 19.86
CA GLU A 752 23.25 5.85 19.71
C GLU A 752 23.82 5.60 18.31
N LEU A 753 23.42 6.40 17.32
CA LEU A 753 23.84 6.23 15.93
C LEU A 753 25.32 6.61 15.71
N PRO A 754 26.02 5.90 14.83
CA PRO A 754 27.39 6.20 14.44
C PRO A 754 27.49 7.50 13.67
N GLY A 755 28.68 8.11 13.70
CA GLY A 755 28.98 9.32 12.94
C GLY A 755 28.91 10.59 13.79
N ARG A 756 29.56 11.63 13.26
CA ARG A 756 29.68 12.95 13.90
C ARG A 756 28.61 13.94 13.44
N ARG A 757 27.92 13.62 12.34
CA ARG A 757 27.01 14.51 11.61
C ARG A 757 25.80 13.74 11.11
N GLY A 758 24.70 14.45 10.90
CA GLY A 758 23.41 13.91 10.50
C GLY A 758 23.45 12.94 9.32
N PRO A 759 24.01 13.32 8.16
CA PRO A 759 24.16 12.45 6.98
C PRO A 759 24.66 11.03 7.29
N VAL A 760 25.73 10.91 8.07
CA VAL A 760 26.32 9.62 8.44
C VAL A 760 25.43 8.85 9.42
N LYS A 761 24.66 9.56 10.26
CA LYS A 761 23.70 8.96 11.20
C LYS A 761 22.47 8.38 10.50
N ALA A 762 22.11 8.87 9.31
CA ALA A 762 20.99 8.31 8.52
C ALA A 762 21.33 6.93 7.92
N LEU A 763 22.60 6.70 7.56
CA LEU A 763 23.07 5.51 6.85
C LEU A 763 22.68 4.17 7.50
N PRO A 764 22.80 3.94 8.82
CA PRO A 764 22.50 2.64 9.41
C PRO A 764 21.02 2.27 9.30
N LEU A 765 20.11 3.26 9.40
CA LEU A 765 18.68 3.02 9.28
C LEU A 765 18.29 2.82 7.81
N ALA A 766 18.86 3.62 6.91
CA ALA A 766 18.69 3.42 5.47
C ALA A 766 19.23 2.06 5.00
N ALA A 767 20.39 1.64 5.51
CA ALA A 767 20.96 0.32 5.23
C ALA A 767 20.12 -0.82 5.83
N ALA A 768 19.55 -0.63 7.03
CA ALA A 768 18.64 -1.59 7.64
C ALA A 768 17.36 -1.80 6.81
N TYR A 769 16.94 -0.79 6.04
CA TYR A 769 15.82 -0.87 5.10
C TYR A 769 16.24 -1.47 3.75
N ALA A 770 17.36 -0.98 3.19
CA ALA A 770 17.82 -1.38 1.86
C ALA A 770 18.34 -2.82 1.79
N LEU A 771 18.89 -3.36 2.88
CA LEU A 771 19.42 -4.74 2.90
C LEU A 771 18.32 -5.80 2.72
N PRO A 772 17.23 -5.81 3.52
CA PRO A 772 16.08 -6.69 3.29
C PRO A 772 15.42 -6.49 1.92
N ALA A 773 15.25 -5.23 1.49
CA ALA A 773 14.69 -4.91 0.18
C ALA A 773 15.55 -5.44 -0.98
N GLY A 774 16.88 -5.32 -0.88
CA GLY A 774 17.81 -5.86 -1.86
C GLY A 774 17.81 -7.39 -1.89
N LEU A 775 17.73 -8.04 -0.73
CA LEU A 775 17.59 -9.50 -0.66
C LEU A 775 16.29 -9.99 -1.29
N PHE A 776 15.18 -9.27 -1.05
CA PHE A 776 13.89 -9.54 -1.66
C PHE A 776 13.95 -9.37 -3.19
N ALA A 777 14.56 -8.28 -3.68
CA ALA A 777 14.74 -8.06 -5.11
C ALA A 777 15.57 -9.15 -5.80
N VAL A 778 16.60 -9.69 -5.12
CA VAL A 778 17.34 -10.87 -5.61
C VAL A 778 16.45 -12.10 -5.67
N GLY A 779 15.59 -12.31 -4.68
CA GLY A 779 14.57 -13.36 -4.69
C GLY A 779 13.64 -13.24 -5.91
N ASN A 780 13.07 -12.06 -6.14
CA ASN A 780 12.19 -11.80 -7.29
C ASN A 780 12.93 -12.05 -8.61
N HIS A 781 14.16 -11.56 -8.74
CA HIS A 781 14.98 -11.79 -9.93
C HIS A 781 15.20 -13.28 -10.21
N LEU A 782 15.49 -14.08 -9.18
CA LEU A 782 15.69 -15.53 -9.32
C LEU A 782 14.39 -16.27 -9.70
N LEU A 783 13.22 -15.73 -9.34
CA LEU A 783 11.91 -16.28 -9.69
C LEU A 783 11.36 -15.69 -10.99
N GLY A 784 12.06 -14.73 -11.62
CA GLY A 784 11.60 -13.97 -12.77
C GLY A 784 10.41 -13.05 -12.46
N GLU A 785 10.19 -12.72 -11.19
CA GLU A 785 9.13 -11.83 -10.73
C GLU A 785 9.53 -10.35 -10.85
N GLU A 786 8.53 -9.49 -10.81
CA GLU A 786 8.72 -8.05 -10.95
C GLU A 786 9.65 -7.51 -9.86
N GLN A 787 10.63 -6.71 -10.29
CA GLN A 787 11.39 -5.87 -9.38
C GLN A 787 10.59 -4.58 -9.18
N GLU A 788 9.76 -4.61 -8.14
CA GLU A 788 8.95 -3.49 -7.66
C GLU A 788 9.73 -2.15 -7.57
N VAL A 789 9.01 -1.11 -7.16
CA VAL A 789 9.50 0.22 -6.76
C VAL A 789 10.54 0.18 -5.59
N LEU A 790 11.11 -0.97 -5.23
CA LEU A 790 12.02 -1.22 -4.11
C LEU A 790 13.31 -0.39 -4.16
N ALA A 791 13.95 -0.31 -5.33
CA ALA A 791 15.17 0.48 -5.50
C ALA A 791 14.88 1.97 -5.28
N LEU A 792 13.76 2.43 -5.83
CA LEU A 792 13.28 3.79 -5.67
C LEU A 792 12.84 4.09 -4.23
N ALA A 793 12.12 3.18 -3.57
CA ALA A 793 11.75 3.29 -2.16
C ALA A 793 12.98 3.35 -1.26
N SER A 794 13.98 2.50 -1.50
CA SER A 794 15.25 2.49 -0.76
C SER A 794 16.02 3.80 -0.92
N ALA A 795 16.09 4.33 -2.15
CA ALA A 795 16.71 5.62 -2.43
C ALA A 795 15.95 6.78 -1.78
N ALA A 796 14.62 6.76 -1.82
CA ALA A 796 13.76 7.75 -1.17
C ALA A 796 13.91 7.72 0.35
N VAL A 797 13.95 6.54 0.99
CA VAL A 797 14.23 6.39 2.43
C VAL A 797 15.58 6.98 2.80
N LEU A 798 16.63 6.66 2.04
CA LEU A 798 17.96 7.24 2.27
C LEU A 798 17.93 8.78 2.18
N LEU A 799 17.28 9.33 1.16
CA LEU A 799 17.21 10.77 0.93
C LEU A 799 16.38 11.48 2.01
N VAL A 800 15.19 10.98 2.33
CA VAL A 800 14.32 11.55 3.38
C VAL A 800 15.01 11.52 4.74
N LEU A 801 15.63 10.38 5.11
CA LEU A 801 16.35 10.27 6.38
C LEU A 801 17.59 11.19 6.41
N THR A 802 18.27 11.33 5.28
CA THR A 802 19.40 12.25 5.13
C THR A 802 18.96 13.70 5.34
N LEU A 803 17.93 14.15 4.62
CA LEU A 803 17.38 15.51 4.74
C LEU A 803 16.89 15.78 6.17
N THR A 804 16.23 14.79 6.77
CA THR A 804 15.82 14.82 8.17
C THR A 804 17.01 14.99 9.10
N ALA A 805 18.09 14.23 8.90
CA ALA A 805 19.28 14.31 9.73
C ALA A 805 20.03 15.64 9.56
N VAL A 806 20.09 16.19 8.35
CA VAL A 806 20.63 17.54 8.10
C VAL A 806 19.77 18.60 8.79
N ALA A 807 18.44 18.50 8.72
CA ALA A 807 17.54 19.40 9.41
C ALA A 807 17.71 19.34 10.94
N MET A 808 17.95 18.15 11.50
CA MET A 808 18.25 17.96 12.92
C MET A 808 19.57 18.65 13.32
N ASP A 809 20.61 18.57 12.47
CA ASP A 809 21.88 19.29 12.70
C ASP A 809 21.68 20.81 12.68
N VAL A 810 20.91 21.33 11.72
CA VAL A 810 20.58 22.77 11.63
C VAL A 810 19.78 23.23 12.85
N ASP A 811 18.76 22.46 13.24
CA ASP A 811 17.90 22.78 14.37
C ASP A 811 18.66 22.75 15.70
N THR A 812 19.74 21.95 15.78
CA THR A 812 20.62 21.90 16.96
C THR A 812 21.26 23.26 17.26
N PHE A 813 21.58 24.04 16.23
CA PHE A 813 22.09 25.41 16.34
C PHE A 813 21.02 26.47 16.04
N GLY A 814 19.73 26.12 16.13
CA GLY A 814 18.63 27.02 15.77
C GLY A 814 18.60 28.35 16.52
N SER A 815 19.10 28.38 17.77
CA SER A 815 19.24 29.62 18.56
C SER A 815 20.24 30.61 17.97
N GLU A 816 21.15 30.15 17.11
CA GLU A 816 22.14 31.02 16.45
C GLU A 816 21.59 31.71 15.21
N ARG A 817 20.34 31.42 14.82
CA ARG A 817 19.72 32.01 13.63
C ARG A 817 19.68 33.55 13.68
N ALA A 818 19.64 34.14 14.87
CA ALA A 818 19.73 35.59 15.02
C ALA A 818 21.05 36.19 14.48
N PHE A 819 22.13 35.40 14.46
CA PHE A 819 23.45 35.83 14.02
C PHE A 819 23.75 35.50 12.55
N TRP A 820 22.85 34.80 11.85
CA TRP A 820 23.03 34.38 10.47
C TRP A 820 21.81 34.75 9.61
N PRO A 821 21.96 35.46 8.49
CA PRO A 821 20.85 35.92 7.68
C PRO A 821 20.06 34.78 6.98
N SER A 822 20.64 33.58 6.83
CA SER A 822 19.93 32.43 6.26
C SER A 822 20.30 31.09 6.89
N ARG A 823 19.40 30.09 6.79
CA ARG A 823 19.65 28.70 7.22
C ARG A 823 20.81 28.05 6.45
N ALA A 824 21.03 28.46 5.20
CA ALA A 824 22.14 27.96 4.40
C ALA A 824 23.50 28.46 4.93
N GLN A 825 23.58 29.72 5.38
CA GLN A 825 24.79 30.23 6.02
C GLN A 825 25.05 29.59 7.39
N LEU A 826 23.98 29.29 8.15
CA LEU A 826 24.10 28.46 9.35
C LEU A 826 24.60 27.05 9.01
N LEU A 827 24.09 26.42 7.94
CA LEU A 827 24.59 25.13 7.48
C LEU A 827 26.08 25.20 7.13
N LEU A 828 26.49 26.24 6.41
CA LEU A 828 27.87 26.49 6.03
C LEU A 828 28.78 26.62 7.26
N SER A 829 28.31 27.30 8.30
CA SER A 829 29.06 27.47 9.55
C SER A 829 29.15 26.16 10.35
N VAL A 830 28.08 25.34 10.36
CA VAL A 830 28.05 24.03 11.05
C VAL A 830 28.95 23.01 10.36
N TYR A 831 28.85 22.89 9.04
CA TYR A 831 29.61 21.89 8.27
C TYR A 831 31.01 22.35 7.89
N GLN A 832 31.28 23.66 7.90
CA GLN A 832 32.50 24.30 7.42
C GLN A 832 32.70 24.09 5.89
N MET A 833 33.28 25.07 5.20
CA MET A 833 33.41 25.09 3.71
C MET A 833 33.83 23.75 3.09
N ARG A 834 34.88 23.10 3.61
CA ARG A 834 35.43 21.84 3.06
C ARG A 834 34.43 20.68 3.08
N PHE A 835 33.58 20.61 4.10
CA PHE A 835 32.65 19.49 4.19
C PHE A 835 31.24 19.83 3.72
N PHE A 836 30.90 21.11 3.64
CA PHE A 836 29.65 21.55 3.04
C PHE A 836 29.55 21.10 1.57
N SER A 837 30.61 21.31 0.77
CA SER A 837 30.66 20.85 -0.63
C SER A 837 30.48 19.34 -0.75
N LEU A 838 31.12 18.56 0.13
CA LEU A 838 30.98 17.11 0.16
C LEU A 838 29.56 16.66 0.55
N GLN A 839 28.91 17.33 1.49
CA GLN A 839 27.51 17.02 1.83
C GLN A 839 26.53 17.40 0.71
N VAL A 840 26.74 18.54 0.05
CA VAL A 840 25.95 18.96 -1.11
C VAL A 840 26.13 17.98 -2.26
N ALA A 841 27.37 17.58 -2.57
CA ALA A 841 27.65 16.59 -3.60
C ALA A 841 26.99 15.23 -3.28
N TRP A 842 27.01 14.81 -2.01
CA TRP A 842 26.37 13.57 -1.59
C TRP A 842 24.84 13.62 -1.68
N LEU A 843 24.22 14.73 -1.27
CA LEU A 843 22.79 14.99 -1.45
C LEU A 843 22.40 15.04 -2.94
N LEU A 844 23.21 15.72 -3.76
CA LEU A 844 23.00 15.81 -5.19
C LEU A 844 23.11 14.42 -5.84
N ALA A 845 24.08 13.60 -5.45
CA ALA A 845 24.21 12.24 -5.93
C ALA A 845 23.00 11.37 -5.59
N GLN A 846 22.43 11.51 -4.38
CA GLN A 846 21.19 10.81 -4.02
C GLN A 846 20.00 11.31 -4.83
N PHE A 847 19.88 12.63 -5.01
CA PHE A 847 18.81 13.21 -5.80
C PHE A 847 18.90 12.75 -7.26
N VAL A 848 20.10 12.80 -7.86
CA VAL A 848 20.37 12.27 -9.20
C VAL A 848 20.02 10.79 -9.25
N ALA A 849 20.40 9.98 -8.26
CA ALA A 849 20.02 8.56 -8.24
C ALA A 849 18.50 8.35 -8.23
N VAL A 850 17.76 9.14 -7.44
CA VAL A 850 16.28 9.08 -7.45
C VAL A 850 15.71 9.52 -8.80
N VAL A 851 16.25 10.57 -9.42
CA VAL A 851 15.82 11.06 -10.73
C VAL A 851 16.17 10.07 -11.84
N THR A 852 17.35 9.45 -11.83
CA THR A 852 17.73 8.43 -12.81
C THR A 852 16.88 7.18 -12.66
N LEU A 853 16.60 6.75 -11.43
CA LEU A 853 15.65 5.66 -11.18
C LEU A 853 14.25 6.05 -11.67
N TRP A 854 13.85 7.31 -11.47
CA TRP A 854 12.60 7.81 -12.02
C TRP A 854 12.59 7.73 -13.55
N GLU A 855 13.56 8.31 -14.25
CA GLU A 855 13.64 8.25 -15.71
C GLU A 855 13.58 6.81 -16.22
N PHE A 856 14.34 5.91 -15.58
CA PHE A 856 14.28 4.47 -15.87
C PHE A 856 12.86 3.88 -15.72
N PHE A 857 12.14 4.27 -14.66
CA PHE A 857 10.75 3.86 -14.45
C PHE A 857 9.75 4.63 -15.33
N ALA A 858 10.05 5.84 -15.79
CA ALA A 858 9.17 6.61 -16.66
C ALA A 858 9.14 6.03 -18.08
N ASP A 859 10.25 5.46 -18.53
CA ASP A 859 10.40 4.86 -19.85
C ASP A 859 9.90 3.39 -19.91
N ALA A 860 9.68 2.75 -18.76
CA ALA A 860 9.21 1.37 -18.66
C ALA A 860 7.72 1.28 -18.28
N ASP A 861 6.94 0.52 -19.06
CA ASP A 861 5.55 0.20 -18.74
C ASP A 861 5.46 -0.55 -17.41
N ALA A 862 4.75 0.02 -16.43
CA ALA A 862 4.48 -0.69 -15.19
C ALA A 862 3.35 -1.69 -15.39
N PRO A 863 3.52 -2.96 -14.98
CA PRO A 863 2.40 -3.88 -14.85
C PRO A 863 1.48 -3.44 -13.69
N PRO A 864 0.25 -3.97 -13.59
CA PRO A 864 -0.65 -3.62 -12.51
C PRO A 864 -0.14 -4.19 -11.19
N SER A 865 -0.15 -3.37 -10.12
CA SER A 865 0.16 -3.84 -8.76
C SER A 865 -0.97 -4.72 -8.23
N GLY A 866 -0.91 -6.02 -8.52
CA GLY A 866 -1.92 -7.00 -8.12
C GLY A 866 -3.07 -7.10 -9.12
N GLY A 867 -2.75 -7.43 -10.38
CA GLY A 867 -3.77 -7.78 -11.38
C GLY A 867 -4.57 -9.00 -10.91
N GLY A 868 -5.85 -8.76 -10.64
CA GLY A 868 -6.84 -9.77 -10.27
C GLY A 868 -7.14 -9.81 -8.78
N THR A 869 -7.99 -8.92 -8.26
CA THR A 869 -8.67 -9.06 -6.95
C THR A 869 -7.86 -9.67 -5.80
N VAL A 870 -6.55 -9.42 -5.74
CA VAL A 870 -5.72 -9.93 -4.66
C VAL A 870 -6.08 -9.11 -3.45
N LYS A 871 -6.81 -9.73 -2.53
CA LYS A 871 -7.15 -9.19 -1.22
C LYS A 871 -5.89 -8.58 -0.60
N ARG A 872 -5.95 -7.26 -0.31
CA ARG A 872 -4.89 -6.49 0.35
C ARG A 872 -5.20 -6.25 1.82
#